data_AF-A0A8A4TRH7-F1
#
_entry.id   AF-A0A8A4TRH7-F1
#
_cell.length_a   1.000
_cell.length_b   1.000
_cell.length_c   1.000
_cell.angle_alpha   90.00
_cell.angle_beta   90.00
_cell.angle_gamma   90.00
#
_symmetry.space_group_name_H-M   'P 1'
#
loop_
_entity.id
_entity.type
_entity.pdbx_description
1 polymer ?
#
loop_
_entity_poly.entity_id
_entity_poly.type
_entity_poly.pdbx_seq_one_letter_code
_entity_poly.pdbx_strand_id
1 'polypeptide(L)'
;MSFFALVGLLCFALPITDSGPSILVIRNVTLADPVLEQVVPHQTLIVQDRVIWAMGSASEIAIPDQATVVDGSGRYLIPGLSDMHVHLQSFNDTTLTLFAVNGVTLVRDMGGDPLQARAFKERIAEGRLIGPRIFAAGPIFEYRKWLKAVRSHFKTPLEFRIPVRDPHEVAEAFEIMGPLPMDLVKVRTIADADTMAAIGREAKRRQLALTGHVEGRFSIEESIEAGQTGFEHLPFLLFLDPEFTEAKWEKAIDGMVRANVFFDPTYVAMMDRMRTAEEMQANLDKGDPRSGLVSDSLRRKWQDQVAERRAEGGGGIDWKGTFDKVNRFVRRCHQRKVPFLTGTDLAVPMVFPGSSVYEEMQHLVDHAGFTPREALRASTLNGPRALGLEKTSGRIAVGQRADLVLLKSDPFTAVPSPDAIVGVVVAGRWLDREKRASLKAWVQANRNKTFDTSKADQVLERTYREAPTQDKALFLARYRFIQGDYAASIQYFKEAGARGADERLVALGRFNALLNGLDDPDFQCNCAMASRILERYIERRGNSHAMQFRGALRLSEQLLGAKACNGLLGQSLARLDTLKPAGEDATALDESLIQRHLALAMNFHISITGDIDKALAYRSMLMPKDWRDNAGLLNNTAWWLFQHRAGLDRAQKLAEAGVAASTSPREKANVLDTLAEIQHARGETDAALDTIRKAIDLHDSPYLRKQEARFAQAGE
;
A
#
# COMPACT_ATOMS: atom_id res chain seq x y z
N MET A 1 -25.09 -8.58 -2.87
CA MET A 1 -25.56 -9.18 -1.59
C MET A 1 -25.87 -10.64 -1.90
N SER A 2 -25.24 -11.70 -1.40
CA SER A 2 -24.33 -11.94 -0.28
C SER A 2 -23.25 -12.93 -0.75
N PHE A 3 -22.02 -12.45 -0.89
CA PHE A 3 -20.87 -13.27 -1.31
C PHE A 3 -19.98 -13.67 -0.11
N PHE A 4 -20.14 -13.01 1.03
CA PHE A 4 -19.20 -13.03 2.15
C PHE A 4 -19.71 -13.73 3.43
N ALA A 5 -20.84 -14.44 3.37
CA ALA A 5 -21.47 -15.04 4.56
C ALA A 5 -20.84 -16.36 5.04
N LEU A 6 -19.64 -16.74 4.57
CA LEU A 6 -19.07 -18.07 4.88
C LEU A 6 -17.60 -18.04 5.31
N VAL A 7 -17.29 -17.26 6.35
CA VAL A 7 -16.09 -17.50 7.19
C VAL A 7 -16.53 -17.72 8.64
N GLY A 8 -17.40 -18.71 8.84
CA GLY A 8 -17.70 -19.28 10.14
C GLY A 8 -16.85 -20.52 10.36
N LEU A 9 -15.61 -20.38 10.85
CA LEU A 9 -14.79 -21.54 11.21
C LEU A 9 -14.29 -21.43 12.66
N LEU A 10 -14.89 -22.29 13.50
CA LEU A 10 -14.55 -22.69 14.86
C LEU A 10 -14.27 -21.55 15.85
N CYS A 11 -15.35 -20.92 16.31
CA CYS A 11 -15.33 -20.09 17.52
C CYS A 11 -15.36 -20.97 18.78
N PHE A 12 -14.48 -20.67 19.74
CA PHE A 12 -14.81 -20.87 21.15
C PHE A 12 -15.74 -19.72 21.58
N ALA A 13 -17.02 -19.83 21.24
CA ALA A 13 -18.01 -18.85 21.68
C ALA A 13 -18.39 -19.16 23.14
N LEU A 14 -18.28 -18.16 24.02
CA LEU A 14 -19.12 -18.15 25.22
C LEU A 14 -20.57 -17.96 24.74
N PRO A 15 -21.54 -18.74 25.24
CA PRO A 15 -22.94 -18.43 25.00
C PRO A 15 -23.24 -17.14 25.76
N ILE A 16 -23.34 -16.02 25.05
CA ILE A 16 -23.83 -14.76 25.61
C ILE A 16 -25.20 -14.53 25.00
N THR A 17 -26.20 -15.16 25.63
CA THR A 17 -27.61 -14.84 25.40
C THR A 17 -27.95 -13.62 26.25
N ASP A 18 -28.05 -12.46 25.61
CA ASP A 18 -28.83 -11.35 26.17
C ASP A 18 -29.76 -10.86 25.07
N SER A 19 -31.06 -11.10 25.26
CA SER A 19 -32.12 -11.02 24.25
C SER A 19 -33.18 -9.99 24.64
N GLY A 20 -32.78 -8.72 24.62
CA GLY A 20 -33.64 -7.53 24.67
C GLY A 20 -32.80 -6.26 24.52
N PRO A 21 -33.36 -5.12 24.05
CA PRO A 21 -32.63 -3.85 24.12
C PRO A 21 -32.46 -3.46 25.59
N SER A 22 -31.27 -3.72 26.15
CA SER A 22 -30.97 -3.37 27.53
C SER A 22 -30.75 -1.86 27.65
N ILE A 23 -31.65 -1.20 28.38
CA ILE A 23 -31.47 0.20 28.80
C ILE A 23 -30.42 0.20 29.92
N LEU A 24 -29.32 0.92 29.71
CA LEU A 24 -28.28 1.13 30.73
C LEU A 24 -28.39 2.57 31.25
N VAL A 25 -28.45 2.73 32.57
CA VAL A 25 -28.43 4.03 33.23
C VAL A 25 -27.17 4.17 34.06
N ILE A 26 -26.36 5.19 33.79
CA ILE A 26 -25.22 5.56 34.64
C ILE A 26 -25.65 6.79 35.43
N ARG A 27 -25.94 6.62 36.72
CA ARG A 27 -26.50 7.68 37.57
C ARG A 27 -25.46 8.38 38.43
N ASN A 28 -25.71 9.65 38.74
CA ASN A 28 -24.94 10.46 39.69
C ASN A 28 -23.42 10.45 39.46
N VAL A 29 -22.99 10.53 38.21
CA VAL A 29 -21.58 10.52 37.80
C VAL A 29 -21.06 11.94 37.61
N THR A 30 -19.74 12.11 37.73
CA THR A 30 -19.07 13.33 37.33
C THR A 30 -18.59 13.20 35.88
N LEU A 31 -19.08 14.04 34.97
CA LEU A 31 -18.61 14.05 33.58
C LEU A 31 -17.25 14.71 33.48
N ALA A 32 -16.31 14.02 32.85
CA ALA A 32 -14.96 14.48 32.57
C ALA A 32 -14.66 14.37 31.06
N ASP A 33 -15.56 14.92 30.23
CA ASP A 33 -15.34 15.02 28.78
C ASP A 33 -14.29 16.11 28.50
N PRO A 34 -13.17 15.82 27.80
CA PRO A 34 -12.12 16.80 27.53
C PRO A 34 -12.52 17.99 26.65
N VAL A 35 -13.75 18.02 26.11
CA VAL A 35 -14.33 19.24 25.51
C VAL A 35 -14.84 20.25 26.54
N LEU A 36 -15.05 19.84 27.78
CA LEU A 36 -15.52 20.69 28.88
C LEU A 36 -14.33 21.42 29.52
N GLU A 37 -14.58 22.64 29.99
CA GLU A 37 -13.56 23.42 30.70
C GLU A 37 -13.20 22.81 32.05
N GLN A 38 -14.20 22.25 32.72
CA GLN A 38 -14.10 21.60 34.02
C GLN A 38 -15.04 20.39 34.08
N VAL A 39 -14.83 19.53 35.07
CA VAL A 39 -15.72 18.39 35.32
C VAL A 39 -17.12 18.85 35.75
N VAL A 40 -18.15 18.09 35.38
CA VAL A 40 -19.56 18.42 35.69
C VAL A 40 -20.14 17.33 36.59
N PRO A 41 -20.36 17.59 37.89
CA PRO A 41 -20.85 16.59 38.84
C PRO A 41 -22.35 16.32 38.68
N HIS A 42 -22.81 15.25 39.37
CA HIS A 42 -24.23 14.92 39.54
C HIS A 42 -25.01 14.76 38.23
N GLN A 43 -24.41 14.09 37.25
CA GLN A 43 -25.06 13.81 35.96
C GLN A 43 -25.61 12.38 35.92
N THR A 44 -26.69 12.19 35.19
CA THR A 44 -27.24 10.87 34.86
C THR A 44 -27.34 10.73 33.36
N LEU A 45 -26.99 9.55 32.83
CA LEU A 45 -27.05 9.21 31.42
C LEU A 45 -27.94 7.99 31.22
N ILE A 46 -28.79 8.04 30.20
CA ILE A 46 -29.57 6.91 29.69
C ILE A 46 -28.93 6.47 28.37
N VAL A 47 -28.50 5.22 28.32
CA VAL A 47 -27.94 4.57 27.15
C VAL A 47 -28.94 3.56 26.62
N GLN A 48 -29.29 3.68 25.35
CA GLN A 48 -30.19 2.79 24.64
C GLN A 48 -29.64 2.56 23.22
N ASP A 49 -29.70 1.33 22.71
CA ASP A 49 -29.23 0.97 21.37
C ASP A 49 -27.80 1.45 21.06
N ARG A 50 -26.92 1.37 22.09
CA ARG A 50 -25.51 1.80 22.06
C ARG A 50 -25.30 3.31 21.91
N VAL A 51 -26.34 4.13 22.10
CA VAL A 51 -26.32 5.59 21.98
C VAL A 51 -26.71 6.22 23.31
N ILE A 52 -26.13 7.38 23.62
CA ILE A 52 -26.58 8.21 24.73
C ILE A 52 -27.91 8.83 24.31
N TRP A 53 -29.00 8.29 24.82
CA TRP A 53 -30.36 8.70 24.45
C TRP A 53 -30.78 9.97 25.19
N ALA A 54 -30.44 10.07 26.48
CA ALA A 54 -30.68 11.27 27.28
C ALA A 54 -29.57 11.44 28.33
N MET A 55 -29.35 12.69 28.74
CA MET A 55 -28.48 13.03 29.86
C MET A 55 -28.88 14.37 30.48
N GLY A 56 -28.56 14.56 31.76
CA GLY A 56 -28.83 15.81 32.47
C GLY A 56 -28.50 15.69 33.95
N SER A 57 -28.93 16.69 34.74
CA SER A 57 -28.79 16.64 36.20
C SER A 57 -29.46 15.38 36.75
N ALA A 58 -28.84 14.75 37.75
CA ALA A 58 -29.36 13.54 38.36
C ALA A 58 -30.77 13.71 38.96
N SER A 59 -31.15 14.94 39.32
CA SER A 59 -32.50 15.29 39.80
C SER A 59 -33.56 15.42 38.70
N GLU A 60 -33.14 15.56 37.43
CA GLU A 60 -34.02 15.85 36.29
C GLU A 60 -34.30 14.61 35.42
N ILE A 61 -33.43 13.60 35.49
CA ILE A 61 -33.54 12.39 34.67
C ILE A 61 -34.32 11.30 35.41
N ALA A 62 -35.53 11.00 34.91
CA ALA A 62 -36.30 9.84 35.34
C ALA A 62 -35.63 8.54 34.84
N ILE A 63 -35.39 7.60 35.75
CA ILE A 63 -34.82 6.29 35.44
C ILE A 63 -35.93 5.39 34.88
N PRO A 64 -35.81 4.87 33.64
CA PRO A 64 -36.80 3.96 33.09
C PRO A 64 -36.92 2.66 33.90
N ASP A 65 -38.13 2.10 33.95
CA ASP A 65 -38.35 0.77 34.51
C ASP A 65 -37.54 -0.28 33.71
N GLN A 66 -37.06 -1.33 34.39
CA GLN A 66 -36.23 -2.41 33.81
C GLN A 66 -34.83 -1.99 33.32
N ALA A 67 -34.37 -0.76 33.62
CA ALA A 67 -33.01 -0.35 33.32
C ALA A 67 -31.97 -1.08 34.19
N THR A 68 -30.83 -1.43 33.59
CA THR A 68 -29.62 -1.77 34.35
C THR A 68 -29.03 -0.47 34.89
N VAL A 69 -29.04 -0.28 36.21
CA VAL A 69 -28.57 0.95 36.86
C VAL A 69 -27.15 0.75 37.41
N VAL A 70 -26.24 1.63 36.99
CA VAL A 70 -24.86 1.74 37.49
C VAL A 70 -24.74 3.01 38.31
N ASP A 71 -24.32 2.87 39.56
CA ASP A 71 -24.04 4.00 40.43
C ASP A 71 -22.63 4.58 40.17
N GLY A 72 -22.59 5.79 39.62
CA GLY A 72 -21.38 6.54 39.32
C GLY A 72 -20.95 7.51 40.43
N SER A 73 -21.58 7.46 41.62
CA SER A 73 -21.29 8.39 42.71
C SER A 73 -19.80 8.43 43.07
N GLY A 74 -19.22 9.64 43.06
CA GLY A 74 -17.80 9.85 43.33
C GLY A 74 -16.85 9.33 42.25
N ARG A 75 -17.36 8.98 41.06
CA ARG A 75 -16.61 8.48 39.90
C ARG A 75 -16.67 9.48 38.74
N TYR A 76 -15.73 9.31 37.81
CA TYR A 76 -15.57 10.20 36.66
C TYR A 76 -15.85 9.45 35.36
N LEU A 77 -16.73 9.97 34.51
CA LEU A 77 -17.05 9.38 33.21
C LEU A 77 -16.30 10.11 32.11
N ILE A 78 -15.54 9.37 31.31
CA ILE A 78 -14.86 9.87 30.10
C ILE A 78 -15.42 9.18 28.85
N PRO A 79 -15.28 9.78 27.66
CA PRO A 79 -15.44 9.03 26.41
C PRO A 79 -14.48 7.83 26.36
N GLY A 80 -14.86 6.81 25.61
CA GLY A 80 -14.00 5.66 25.34
C GLY A 80 -12.71 6.07 24.65
N LEU A 81 -11.60 5.40 25.00
CA LEU A 81 -10.29 5.72 24.46
C LEU A 81 -10.15 5.24 23.02
N SER A 82 -9.31 5.92 22.25
CA SER A 82 -8.94 5.61 20.88
C SER A 82 -7.43 5.37 20.76
N ASP A 83 -7.05 4.21 20.22
CA ASP A 83 -5.67 3.92 19.82
C ASP A 83 -5.56 4.02 18.29
N MET A 84 -4.98 5.11 17.82
CA MET A 84 -5.01 5.51 16.42
C MET A 84 -3.83 4.98 15.61
N HIS A 85 -2.98 4.14 16.20
CA HIS A 85 -1.94 3.46 15.47
C HIS A 85 -1.68 2.08 16.07
N VAL A 86 -2.29 1.06 15.48
CA VAL A 86 -2.02 -0.33 15.83
C VAL A 86 -1.70 -1.12 14.57
N HIS A 87 -1.04 -2.27 14.72
CA HIS A 87 -1.00 -3.29 13.68
C HIS A 87 -1.72 -4.53 14.19
N LEU A 88 -2.86 -4.89 13.59
CA LEU A 88 -3.62 -6.07 14.01
C LEU A 88 -3.10 -7.36 13.34
N GLN A 89 -2.25 -7.23 12.33
CA GLN A 89 -1.56 -8.33 11.69
C GLN A 89 -0.77 -9.13 12.75
N SER A 90 -1.05 -10.43 12.84
CA SER A 90 -0.54 -11.37 13.86
C SER A 90 -1.24 -11.38 15.23
N PHE A 91 -2.31 -10.61 15.42
CA PHE A 91 -3.09 -10.60 16.67
C PHE A 91 -4.41 -11.39 16.55
N ASN A 92 -5.06 -11.61 17.69
CA ASN A 92 -6.23 -12.47 17.81
C ASN A 92 -7.33 -11.85 18.69
N ASP A 93 -8.40 -12.61 18.94
CA ASP A 93 -9.54 -12.21 19.76
C ASP A 93 -9.16 -11.70 21.16
N THR A 94 -8.12 -12.28 21.75
CA THR A 94 -7.66 -11.90 23.09
C THR A 94 -7.09 -10.49 23.09
N THR A 95 -6.41 -10.08 22.02
CA THR A 95 -5.92 -8.72 21.81
C THR A 95 -7.06 -7.71 21.73
N LEU A 96 -8.10 -8.01 20.96
CA LEU A 96 -9.28 -7.13 20.83
C LEU A 96 -10.04 -7.02 22.14
N THR A 97 -10.15 -8.13 22.87
CA THR A 97 -10.72 -8.14 24.22
C THR A 97 -9.88 -7.30 25.20
N LEU A 98 -8.54 -7.36 25.09
CA LEU A 98 -7.62 -6.58 25.92
C LEU A 98 -7.79 -5.07 25.72
N PHE A 99 -7.96 -4.61 24.48
CA PHE A 99 -8.31 -3.21 24.22
C PHE A 99 -9.58 -2.79 24.99
N ALA A 100 -10.66 -3.55 24.83
CA ALA A 100 -11.95 -3.26 25.45
C ALA A 100 -11.89 -3.24 26.99
N VAL A 101 -11.25 -4.24 27.63
CA VAL A 101 -11.15 -4.26 29.10
C VAL A 101 -10.22 -3.17 29.64
N ASN A 102 -9.37 -2.59 28.81
CA ASN A 102 -8.52 -1.44 29.15
C ASN A 102 -9.12 -0.12 28.66
N GLY A 103 -10.42 -0.07 28.33
CA GLY A 103 -11.13 1.18 28.02
C GLY A 103 -10.91 1.72 26.61
N VAL A 104 -10.16 1.01 25.76
CA VAL A 104 -10.00 1.34 24.35
C VAL A 104 -11.18 0.77 23.57
N THR A 105 -11.94 1.67 22.94
CA THR A 105 -13.21 1.37 22.26
C THR A 105 -13.17 1.66 20.76
N LEU A 106 -12.11 2.32 20.30
CA LEU A 106 -11.83 2.61 18.90
C LEU A 106 -10.36 2.33 18.62
N VAL A 107 -10.06 1.65 17.51
CA VAL A 107 -8.69 1.46 17.02
C VAL A 107 -8.59 1.74 15.53
N ARG A 108 -7.46 2.30 15.11
CA ARG A 108 -7.07 2.43 13.70
C ARG A 108 -5.88 1.53 13.39
N ASP A 109 -6.14 0.48 12.61
CA ASP A 109 -5.16 -0.47 12.11
C ASP A 109 -4.42 0.12 10.89
N MET A 110 -3.12 0.36 11.06
CA MET A 110 -2.30 1.16 10.16
C MET A 110 -1.51 0.32 9.15
N GLY A 111 -1.85 -0.96 9.05
CA GLY A 111 -1.43 -1.82 7.96
C GLY A 111 -1.49 -3.29 8.34
N GLY A 112 -1.98 -4.12 7.42
CA GLY A 112 -2.11 -5.55 7.63
C GLY A 112 -3.10 -6.23 6.69
N ASP A 113 -3.56 -7.41 7.11
CA ASP A 113 -4.50 -8.23 6.35
C ASP A 113 -5.92 -7.61 6.37
N PRO A 114 -6.45 -7.15 5.22
CA PRO A 114 -7.80 -6.59 5.15
C PRO A 114 -8.90 -7.60 5.46
N LEU A 115 -8.67 -8.91 5.27
CA LEU A 115 -9.65 -9.96 5.58
C LEU A 115 -9.71 -10.28 7.06
N GLN A 116 -8.57 -10.32 7.73
CA GLN A 116 -8.53 -10.39 9.19
C GLN A 116 -9.26 -9.21 9.82
N ALA A 117 -8.95 -7.98 9.39
CA ALA A 117 -9.61 -6.78 9.91
C ALA A 117 -11.13 -6.84 9.71
N ARG A 118 -11.59 -7.26 8.53
CA ARG A 118 -13.02 -7.45 8.24
C ARG A 118 -13.66 -8.51 9.14
N ALA A 119 -13.03 -9.67 9.29
CA ALA A 119 -13.55 -10.75 10.13
C ALA A 119 -13.71 -10.31 11.60
N PHE A 120 -12.77 -9.51 12.11
CA PHE A 120 -12.91 -8.91 13.44
C PHE A 120 -14.08 -7.94 13.52
N LYS A 121 -14.24 -7.03 12.54
CA LYS A 121 -15.37 -6.09 12.50
C LYS A 121 -16.72 -6.80 12.51
N GLU A 122 -16.90 -7.84 11.67
CA GLU A 122 -18.14 -8.60 11.56
C GLU A 122 -18.48 -9.28 12.90
N ARG A 123 -17.50 -9.93 13.53
CA ARG A 123 -17.70 -10.62 14.82
C ARG A 123 -18.01 -9.66 15.97
N ILE A 124 -17.44 -8.46 15.97
CA ILE A 124 -17.76 -7.41 16.94
C ILE A 124 -19.17 -6.87 16.69
N ALA A 125 -19.53 -6.61 15.43
CA ALA A 125 -20.85 -6.12 15.05
C ALA A 125 -21.96 -7.08 15.48
N GLU A 126 -21.75 -8.38 15.27
CA GLU A 126 -22.64 -9.48 15.65
C GLU A 126 -22.61 -9.81 17.16
N GLY A 127 -21.75 -9.16 17.94
CA GLY A 127 -21.62 -9.39 19.38
C GLY A 127 -20.94 -10.69 19.78
N ARG A 128 -20.35 -11.44 18.84
CA ARG A 128 -19.57 -12.67 19.06
C ARG A 128 -18.17 -12.41 19.64
N LEU A 129 -17.68 -11.17 19.56
CA LEU A 129 -16.41 -10.74 20.13
C LEU A 129 -16.59 -9.40 20.86
N ILE A 130 -16.04 -9.29 22.07
CA ILE A 130 -15.93 -8.01 22.79
C ILE A 130 -14.63 -7.35 22.32
N GLY A 131 -14.73 -6.18 21.71
CA GLY A 131 -13.58 -5.45 21.19
C GLY A 131 -13.94 -4.04 20.73
N PRO A 132 -12.92 -3.24 20.39
CA PRO A 132 -13.09 -1.88 19.89
C PRO A 132 -13.68 -1.88 18.48
N ARG A 133 -14.29 -0.76 18.06
CA ARG A 133 -14.50 -0.48 16.64
C ARG A 133 -13.15 -0.40 15.93
N ILE A 134 -13.07 -0.97 14.73
CA ILE A 134 -11.83 -1.02 13.94
C ILE A 134 -12.03 -0.21 12.67
N PHE A 135 -11.04 0.62 12.33
CA PHE A 135 -10.83 1.19 11.01
C PHE A 135 -9.46 0.71 10.51
N ALA A 136 -9.38 0.17 9.31
CA ALA A 136 -8.20 -0.53 8.80
C ALA A 136 -7.78 0.02 7.45
N ALA A 137 -6.48 0.31 7.32
CA ALA A 137 -5.87 0.68 6.05
C ALA A 137 -5.73 -0.51 5.09
N GLY A 138 -5.64 -1.73 5.62
CA GLY A 138 -5.28 -2.90 4.83
C GLY A 138 -3.83 -2.79 4.32
N PRO A 139 -3.55 -3.02 3.04
CA PRO A 139 -2.19 -2.93 2.52
C PRO A 139 -1.58 -1.51 2.54
N ILE A 140 -0.26 -1.43 2.70
CA ILE A 140 0.49 -0.16 2.77
C ILE A 140 1.13 0.16 1.42
N PHE A 141 0.96 1.39 0.92
CA PHE A 141 1.69 1.90 -0.24
C PHE A 141 3.16 2.15 0.07
N GLU A 142 4.03 1.65 -0.79
CA GLU A 142 5.47 1.62 -0.57
C GLU A 142 6.26 1.83 -1.86
N TYR A 143 7.41 2.49 -1.76
CA TYR A 143 8.31 2.68 -2.88
C TYR A 143 8.94 1.33 -3.26
N ARG A 144 8.71 0.90 -4.50
CA ARG A 144 9.15 -0.41 -4.97
C ARG A 144 10.66 -0.67 -4.82
N LYS A 145 11.53 0.33 -5.06
CA LYS A 145 12.98 0.11 -4.88
C LYS A 145 13.36 -0.10 -3.42
N TRP A 146 12.64 0.55 -2.50
CA TRP A 146 12.82 0.33 -1.08
C TRP A 146 12.45 -1.12 -0.72
N LEU A 147 11.31 -1.63 -1.22
CA LEU A 147 10.91 -3.02 -1.02
C LEU A 147 11.96 -4.01 -1.53
N LYS A 148 12.54 -3.75 -2.71
CA LYS A 148 13.63 -4.56 -3.26
C LYS A 148 14.86 -4.57 -2.35
N ALA A 149 15.28 -3.39 -1.89
CA ALA A 149 16.43 -3.26 -0.99
C ALA A 149 16.18 -3.97 0.34
N VAL A 150 14.98 -3.86 0.91
CA VAL A 150 14.69 -4.50 2.20
C VAL A 150 14.57 -6.01 2.05
N ARG A 151 13.94 -6.54 1.01
CA ARG A 151 13.89 -7.99 0.75
C ARG A 151 15.27 -8.63 0.57
N SER A 152 16.25 -7.89 0.06
CA SER A 152 17.62 -8.41 -0.07
C SER A 152 18.41 -8.41 1.25
N HIS A 153 17.98 -7.65 2.26
CA HIS A 153 18.68 -7.51 3.53
C HIS A 153 17.96 -8.17 4.71
N PHE A 154 16.63 -8.29 4.65
CA PHE A 154 15.78 -8.82 5.71
C PHE A 154 14.99 -10.02 5.21
N LYS A 155 14.96 -11.09 6.01
CA LYS A 155 14.23 -12.33 5.70
C LYS A 155 12.74 -12.25 6.04
N THR A 156 12.26 -11.12 6.54
CA THR A 156 10.89 -10.95 7.02
C THR A 156 9.94 -10.72 5.83
N PRO A 157 8.90 -11.55 5.65
CA PRO A 157 7.91 -11.35 4.59
C PRO A 157 7.25 -9.97 4.74
N LEU A 158 7.45 -9.10 3.75
CA LEU A 158 6.76 -7.81 3.64
C LEU A 158 5.43 -7.99 2.93
N GLU A 159 4.54 -8.76 3.56
CA GLU A 159 3.17 -8.97 3.11
C GLU A 159 2.33 -7.69 3.28
N PHE A 160 1.22 -7.63 2.55
CA PHE A 160 0.25 -6.53 2.54
C PHE A 160 0.89 -5.19 2.16
N ARG A 161 1.64 -5.19 1.05
CA ARG A 161 2.28 -4.00 0.46
C ARG A 161 1.76 -3.76 -0.94
N ILE A 162 1.71 -2.48 -1.32
CA ILE A 162 1.43 -2.04 -2.69
C ILE A 162 2.68 -1.34 -3.22
N PRO A 163 3.50 -2.04 -4.00
CA PRO A 163 4.68 -1.44 -4.61
C PRO A 163 4.27 -0.43 -5.68
N VAL A 164 4.73 0.80 -5.56
CA VAL A 164 4.59 1.85 -6.59
C VAL A 164 5.94 2.51 -6.85
N ARG A 165 6.19 2.91 -8.09
CA ARG A 165 7.42 3.61 -8.52
C ARG A 165 7.20 5.06 -8.88
N ASP A 166 6.02 5.37 -9.41
CA ASP A 166 5.71 6.60 -10.10
C ASP A 166 4.18 6.85 -10.09
N PRO A 167 3.72 8.05 -10.50
CA PRO A 167 2.31 8.42 -10.50
C PRO A 167 1.39 7.49 -11.30
N HIS A 168 1.87 6.86 -12.37
CA HIS A 168 1.02 6.07 -13.26
C HIS A 168 0.68 4.71 -12.65
N GLU A 169 1.65 4.09 -11.99
CA GLU A 169 1.42 2.83 -11.26
C GLU A 169 0.40 2.97 -10.14
N VAL A 170 0.16 4.18 -9.63
CA VAL A 170 -0.81 4.41 -8.56
C VAL A 170 -2.24 4.10 -9.01
N ALA A 171 -2.67 4.65 -10.15
CA ALA A 171 -4.03 4.42 -10.65
C ALA A 171 -4.26 2.92 -10.92
N GLU A 172 -3.26 2.26 -11.53
CA GLU A 172 -3.27 0.83 -11.80
C GLU A 172 -3.31 0.01 -10.51
N ALA A 173 -2.53 0.37 -9.51
CA ALA A 173 -2.53 -0.29 -8.21
C ALA A 173 -3.90 -0.24 -7.56
N PHE A 174 -4.60 0.90 -7.62
CA PHE A 174 -5.97 0.98 -7.13
C PHE A 174 -7.00 0.21 -8.00
N GLU A 175 -6.82 0.14 -9.32
CA GLU A 175 -7.65 -0.73 -10.20
C GLU A 175 -7.45 -2.22 -9.86
N ILE A 176 -6.18 -2.61 -9.65
CA ILE A 176 -5.79 -3.95 -9.23
C ILE A 176 -6.41 -4.24 -7.88
N MET A 177 -6.18 -3.44 -6.83
CA MET A 177 -6.77 -3.68 -5.52
C MET A 177 -8.29 -3.81 -5.53
N GLY A 178 -8.98 -3.03 -6.37
CA GLY A 178 -10.43 -3.10 -6.48
C GLY A 178 -11.14 -2.92 -5.13
N PRO A 179 -12.20 -3.70 -4.82
CA PRO A 179 -13.04 -3.50 -3.63
C PRO A 179 -12.49 -4.24 -2.40
N LEU A 180 -11.16 -4.29 -2.21
CA LEU A 180 -10.60 -4.79 -0.96
C LEU A 180 -11.16 -3.97 0.22
N PRO A 181 -11.52 -4.61 1.36
CA PRO A 181 -12.19 -3.92 2.46
C PRO A 181 -11.20 -3.05 3.24
N MET A 182 -11.04 -1.80 2.80
CA MET A 182 -10.19 -0.77 3.43
C MET A 182 -11.07 0.43 3.81
N ASP A 183 -10.81 1.08 4.94
CA ASP A 183 -11.50 2.32 5.33
C ASP A 183 -10.63 3.58 5.14
N LEU A 184 -9.33 3.41 4.89
CA LEU A 184 -8.37 4.48 4.65
C LEU A 184 -7.20 3.98 3.81
N VAL A 185 -6.36 4.91 3.33
CA VAL A 185 -5.10 4.63 2.62
C VAL A 185 -3.93 4.96 3.53
N LYS A 186 -3.00 4.01 3.68
CA LYS A 186 -1.72 4.20 4.37
C LYS A 186 -0.55 4.29 3.40
N VAL A 187 0.30 5.29 3.57
CA VAL A 187 1.63 5.38 2.95
C VAL A 187 2.76 5.19 3.96
N ARG A 188 3.91 4.69 3.49
CA ARG A 188 5.17 4.74 4.25
C ARG A 188 6.28 5.41 3.44
N THR A 189 7.04 4.67 2.64
CA THR A 189 8.06 5.25 1.77
C THR A 189 7.46 5.55 0.40
N ILE A 190 7.57 6.78 -0.09
CA ILE A 190 7.11 7.14 -1.44
C ILE A 190 8.25 7.82 -2.22
N ALA A 191 8.33 7.55 -3.53
CA ALA A 191 9.47 7.93 -4.36
C ALA A 191 9.70 9.44 -4.42
N ASP A 192 8.62 10.20 -4.64
CA ASP A 192 8.63 11.64 -4.92
C ASP A 192 7.22 12.26 -4.71
N ALA A 193 7.16 13.59 -4.79
CA ALA A 193 5.95 14.38 -4.58
C ALA A 193 4.85 14.08 -5.62
N ASP A 194 5.21 13.86 -6.88
CA ASP A 194 4.23 13.56 -7.94
C ASP A 194 3.50 12.24 -7.66
N THR A 195 4.24 11.22 -7.21
CA THR A 195 3.68 9.92 -6.83
C THR A 195 2.77 10.07 -5.62
N MET A 196 3.18 10.86 -4.62
CA MET A 196 2.37 11.18 -3.45
C MET A 196 1.06 11.88 -3.84
N ALA A 197 1.13 12.87 -4.74
CA ALA A 197 -0.04 13.57 -5.26
C ALA A 197 -0.99 12.64 -6.04
N ALA A 198 -0.46 11.67 -6.79
CA ALA A 198 -1.28 10.66 -7.47
C ALA A 198 -2.03 9.76 -6.48
N ILE A 199 -1.39 9.33 -5.38
CA ILE A 199 -2.05 8.57 -4.31
C ILE A 199 -3.16 9.40 -3.68
N GLY A 200 -2.86 10.67 -3.39
CA GLY A 200 -3.83 11.64 -2.88
C GLY A 200 -5.07 11.79 -3.75
N ARG A 201 -4.88 11.97 -5.07
CA ARG A 201 -5.99 12.07 -6.03
C ARG A 201 -6.86 10.80 -6.04
N GLU A 202 -6.24 9.62 -6.08
CA GLU A 202 -6.99 8.35 -6.11
C GLU A 202 -7.69 8.04 -4.78
N ALA A 203 -7.09 8.40 -3.64
CA ALA A 203 -7.72 8.30 -2.32
C ALA A 203 -8.94 9.21 -2.24
N LYS A 204 -8.81 10.48 -2.64
CA LYS A 204 -9.92 11.45 -2.72
C LYS A 204 -11.05 10.97 -3.63
N ARG A 205 -10.72 10.43 -4.81
CA ARG A 205 -11.70 9.85 -5.76
C ARG A 205 -12.54 8.73 -5.13
N ARG A 206 -11.96 7.98 -4.19
CA ARG A 206 -12.60 6.89 -3.45
C ARG A 206 -13.16 7.31 -2.09
N GLN A 207 -13.06 8.59 -1.73
CA GLN A 207 -13.48 9.12 -0.44
C GLN A 207 -12.79 8.42 0.75
N LEU A 208 -11.52 8.03 0.55
CA LEU A 208 -10.69 7.44 1.59
C LEU A 208 -9.76 8.49 2.17
N ALA A 209 -9.65 8.53 3.49
CA ALA A 209 -8.63 9.34 4.15
C ALA A 209 -7.23 8.81 3.80
N LEU A 210 -6.27 9.73 3.63
CA LEU A 210 -4.88 9.41 3.37
C LEU A 210 -4.04 9.77 4.60
N THR A 211 -3.30 8.80 5.11
CA THR A 211 -2.50 8.95 6.33
C THR A 211 -1.20 8.15 6.21
N GLY A 212 -0.21 8.42 7.06
CA GLY A 212 1.01 7.63 7.03
C GLY A 212 2.28 8.38 7.38
N HIS A 213 3.38 7.79 6.97
CA HIS A 213 4.68 8.42 7.16
C HIS A 213 4.83 9.57 6.16
N VAL A 214 5.69 10.51 6.51
CA VAL A 214 6.22 11.50 5.57
C VAL A 214 7.69 11.16 5.33
N GLU A 215 7.91 10.00 4.72
CA GLU A 215 9.24 9.45 4.46
C GLU A 215 9.42 9.23 2.96
N GLY A 216 10.29 10.01 2.33
CA GLY A 216 10.52 9.97 0.89
C GLY A 216 11.24 11.22 0.42
N ARG A 217 11.31 11.42 -0.90
CA ARG A 217 11.89 12.64 -1.49
C ARG A 217 10.83 13.71 -1.72
N PHE A 218 10.06 14.00 -0.67
CA PHE A 218 9.03 15.03 -0.64
C PHE A 218 8.93 15.62 0.77
N SER A 219 8.44 16.84 0.85
CA SER A 219 8.27 17.63 2.06
C SER A 219 6.92 17.36 2.74
N ILE A 220 6.79 17.82 3.99
CA ILE A 220 5.51 17.83 4.70
C ILE A 220 4.47 18.64 3.91
N GLU A 221 4.85 19.77 3.34
CA GLU A 221 3.95 20.63 2.57
C GLU A 221 3.42 19.93 1.31
N GLU A 222 4.27 19.24 0.56
CA GLU A 222 3.84 18.45 -0.61
C GLU A 222 2.90 17.29 -0.21
N SER A 223 3.13 16.68 0.96
CA SER A 223 2.23 15.68 1.52
C SER A 223 0.84 16.26 1.89
N ILE A 224 0.82 17.48 2.44
CA ILE A 224 -0.42 18.22 2.74
C ILE A 224 -1.16 18.56 1.44
N GLU A 225 -0.44 19.04 0.43
CA GLU A 225 -1.00 19.37 -0.89
C GLU A 225 -1.58 18.13 -1.61
N ALA A 226 -0.95 16.97 -1.42
CA ALA A 226 -1.50 15.68 -1.84
C ALA A 226 -2.76 15.27 -1.06
N GLY A 227 -3.11 15.94 0.03
CA GLY A 227 -4.30 15.68 0.83
C GLY A 227 -4.10 14.64 1.93
N GLN A 228 -2.87 14.40 2.39
CA GLN A 228 -2.61 13.59 3.57
C GLN A 228 -3.08 14.32 4.82
N THR A 229 -3.99 13.71 5.57
CA THR A 229 -4.66 14.32 6.74
C THR A 229 -4.13 13.79 8.08
N GLY A 230 -3.23 12.80 8.06
CA GLY A 230 -2.59 12.25 9.25
C GLY A 230 -1.13 11.89 9.03
N PHE A 231 -0.29 12.35 9.95
CA PHE A 231 1.14 12.07 10.00
C PHE A 231 1.46 11.17 11.18
N GLU A 232 2.22 10.13 10.88
CA GLU A 232 2.49 9.05 11.81
C GLU A 232 3.96 9.02 12.18
N HIS A 233 4.19 8.68 13.44
CA HIS A 233 5.48 8.59 14.09
C HIS A 233 6.21 9.94 14.18
N LEU A 234 7.28 9.92 14.97
CA LEU A 234 8.27 10.97 14.96
C LEU A 234 9.06 10.91 13.64
N PRO A 235 9.16 11.99 12.85
CA PRO A 235 9.78 11.95 11.53
C PRO A 235 11.31 11.97 11.64
N PHE A 236 11.89 10.98 12.33
CA PHE A 236 13.32 10.89 12.64
C PHE A 236 14.20 11.05 11.41
N LEU A 237 13.78 10.50 10.26
CA LEU A 237 14.52 10.61 9.01
C LEU A 237 14.69 12.07 8.54
N LEU A 238 13.70 12.94 8.78
CA LEU A 238 13.83 14.36 8.47
C LEU A 238 14.89 15.02 9.36
N PHE A 239 15.06 14.57 10.60
CA PHE A 239 16.03 15.13 11.56
C PHE A 239 17.46 14.63 11.37
N LEU A 240 17.64 13.57 10.59
CA LEU A 240 18.94 13.13 10.11
C LEU A 240 19.42 13.99 8.92
N ASP A 241 18.51 14.65 8.21
CA ASP A 241 18.85 15.59 7.13
C ASP A 241 19.32 16.93 7.71
N PRO A 242 20.59 17.33 7.50
CA PRO A 242 21.09 18.62 7.97
C PRO A 242 20.36 19.82 7.33
N GLU A 243 19.69 19.63 6.18
CA GLU A 243 18.91 20.68 5.55
C GLU A 243 17.54 20.90 6.20
N PHE A 244 17.08 20.02 7.09
CA PHE A 244 15.82 20.20 7.82
C PHE A 244 16.01 21.16 9.01
N THR A 245 16.20 22.43 8.67
CA THR A 245 16.45 23.51 9.62
C THR A 245 15.19 23.91 10.40
N GLU A 246 15.38 24.68 11.47
CA GLU A 246 14.29 25.26 12.26
C GLU A 246 13.38 26.20 11.43
N ALA A 247 13.87 26.81 10.35
CA ALA A 247 12.98 27.55 9.46
C ALA A 247 12.03 26.60 8.67
N LYS A 248 12.54 25.46 8.21
CA LYS A 248 11.75 24.48 7.45
C LYS A 248 10.70 23.81 8.33
N TRP A 249 11.04 23.43 9.56
CA TRP A 249 10.07 22.78 10.43
C TRP A 249 8.92 23.72 10.86
N GLU A 250 9.13 25.05 10.91
CA GLU A 250 8.10 26.01 11.33
C GLU A 250 7.11 26.19 10.19
N LYS A 251 7.63 26.25 8.97
CA LYS A 251 6.81 26.24 7.76
C LYS A 251 5.97 24.96 7.65
N ALA A 252 6.55 23.80 7.97
CA ALA A 252 5.82 22.54 8.03
C ALA A 252 4.70 22.58 9.08
N ILE A 253 4.99 23.07 10.30
CA ILE A 253 3.99 23.23 11.37
C ILE A 253 2.88 24.20 10.96
N ASP A 254 3.22 25.32 10.32
CA ASP A 254 2.22 26.26 9.77
C ASP A 254 1.29 25.57 8.78
N GLY A 255 1.86 24.72 7.90
CA GLY A 255 1.11 23.88 6.98
C GLY A 255 0.15 22.95 7.72
N MET A 256 0.66 22.21 8.72
CA MET A 256 -0.13 21.26 9.51
C MET A 256 -1.29 21.95 10.23
N VAL A 257 -1.06 23.14 10.81
CA VAL A 257 -2.11 23.93 11.47
C VAL A 257 -3.16 24.39 10.46
N ARG A 258 -2.74 24.98 9.33
CA ARG A 258 -3.68 25.47 8.29
C ARG A 258 -4.55 24.35 7.71
N ALA A 259 -3.95 23.18 7.48
CA ALA A 259 -4.63 22.03 6.90
C ALA A 259 -5.33 21.14 7.95
N ASN A 260 -5.21 21.45 9.25
CA ASN A 260 -5.72 20.66 10.36
C ASN A 260 -5.29 19.18 10.26
N VAL A 261 -4.00 18.96 9.98
CA VAL A 261 -3.39 17.63 9.92
C VAL A 261 -3.26 17.05 11.31
N PHE A 262 -3.72 15.82 11.49
CA PHE A 262 -3.54 15.08 12.73
C PHE A 262 -2.12 14.53 12.85
N PHE A 263 -1.51 14.68 14.02
CA PHE A 263 -0.17 14.18 14.28
C PHE A 263 -0.17 13.10 15.36
N ASP A 264 0.29 11.90 15.02
CA ASP A 264 0.42 10.77 15.92
C ASP A 264 1.91 10.46 16.14
N PRO A 265 2.51 10.87 17.28
CA PRO A 265 3.94 10.70 17.50
C PRO A 265 4.33 9.23 17.80
N THR A 266 3.39 8.38 18.24
CA THR A 266 3.66 7.01 18.69
C THR A 266 4.84 6.92 19.68
N TYR A 267 4.88 7.83 20.66
CA TYR A 267 5.98 7.97 21.61
C TYR A 267 6.39 6.64 22.25
N VAL A 268 5.44 5.84 22.71
CA VAL A 268 5.72 4.57 23.40
C VAL A 268 6.55 3.61 22.53
N ALA A 269 6.27 3.56 21.22
CA ALA A 269 7.04 2.77 20.27
C ALA A 269 8.40 3.41 19.94
N MET A 270 8.41 4.73 19.80
CA MET A 270 9.64 5.48 19.51
C MET A 270 10.64 5.45 20.67
N MET A 271 10.18 5.31 21.91
CA MET A 271 11.04 5.10 23.08
C MET A 271 11.85 3.81 22.97
N ASP A 272 11.26 2.75 22.42
CA ASP A 272 11.98 1.49 22.22
C ASP A 272 12.97 1.59 21.04
N ARG A 273 12.64 2.35 20.00
CA ARG A 273 13.55 2.61 18.87
C ARG A 273 14.86 3.29 19.27
N MET A 274 14.90 4.01 20.39
CA MET A 274 16.09 4.66 20.93
C MET A 274 17.01 3.72 21.72
N ARG A 275 16.55 2.52 22.05
CA ARG A 275 17.30 1.59 22.90
C ARG A 275 18.30 0.78 22.09
N THR A 276 19.40 0.41 22.74
CA THR A 276 20.29 -0.65 22.23
C THR A 276 19.61 -2.01 22.31
N ALA A 277 20.11 -3.00 21.56
CA ALA A 277 19.58 -4.36 21.65
C ALA A 277 19.68 -4.91 23.08
N GLU A 278 20.74 -4.56 23.82
CA GLU A 278 20.96 -4.98 25.20
C GLU A 278 19.98 -4.32 26.17
N GLU A 279 19.65 -3.05 25.97
CA GLU A 279 18.62 -2.35 26.76
C GLU A 279 17.22 -2.91 26.48
N MET A 280 16.91 -3.20 25.21
CA MET A 280 15.66 -3.88 24.84
C MET A 280 15.57 -5.26 25.49
N GLN A 281 16.65 -6.06 25.41
CA GLN A 281 16.72 -7.38 26.05
C GLN A 281 16.49 -7.27 27.56
N ALA A 282 17.19 -6.34 28.22
CA ALA A 282 17.03 -6.14 29.66
C ALA A 282 15.58 -5.78 30.04
N ASN A 283 14.86 -5.04 29.19
CA ASN A 283 13.45 -4.73 29.44
C ASN A 283 12.53 -5.95 29.27
N LEU A 284 12.83 -6.83 28.32
CA LEU A 284 12.12 -8.12 28.21
C LEU A 284 12.39 -9.00 29.43
N ASP A 285 13.63 -9.01 29.92
CA ASP A 285 14.07 -9.85 31.04
C ASP A 285 13.56 -9.36 32.41
N LYS A 286 13.28 -8.05 32.56
CA LYS A 286 12.71 -7.46 33.80
C LYS A 286 11.39 -8.11 34.24
N GLY A 287 10.64 -8.71 33.31
CA GLY A 287 9.39 -9.41 33.60
C GLY A 287 8.24 -8.46 33.95
N ASP A 288 7.55 -7.96 32.93
CA ASP A 288 6.29 -7.21 33.13
C ASP A 288 5.11 -8.19 33.30
N PRO A 289 4.27 -8.08 34.35
CA PRO A 289 3.11 -8.95 34.56
C PRO A 289 2.16 -9.04 33.36
N ARG A 290 2.04 -7.97 32.56
CA ARG A 290 1.23 -7.92 31.34
C ARG A 290 1.72 -8.86 30.25
N SER A 291 2.97 -9.32 30.33
CA SER A 291 3.54 -10.34 29.44
C SER A 291 2.76 -11.66 29.48
N GLY A 292 2.08 -11.95 30.58
CA GLY A 292 1.17 -13.09 30.72
C GLY A 292 -0.17 -12.94 29.99
N LEU A 293 -0.48 -11.75 29.48
CA LEU A 293 -1.72 -11.45 28.75
C LEU A 293 -1.53 -11.43 27.23
N VAL A 294 -0.29 -11.38 26.74
CA VAL A 294 0.01 -11.40 25.30
C VAL A 294 0.43 -12.79 24.83
N SER A 295 0.24 -13.06 23.53
CA SER A 295 0.54 -14.35 22.92
C SER A 295 2.05 -14.65 22.92
N ASP A 296 2.39 -15.94 22.98
CA ASP A 296 3.79 -16.38 22.85
C ASP A 296 4.37 -16.01 21.48
N SER A 297 3.52 -15.93 20.45
CA SER A 297 3.93 -15.49 19.11
C SER A 297 4.36 -14.03 19.09
N LEU A 298 3.62 -13.15 19.79
CA LEU A 298 4.02 -11.75 19.92
C LEU A 298 5.33 -11.62 20.70
N ARG A 299 5.47 -12.38 21.80
CA ARG A 299 6.72 -12.36 22.58
C ARG A 299 7.92 -12.85 21.77
N ARG A 300 7.74 -13.85 20.91
CA ARG A 300 8.79 -14.26 19.95
C ARG A 300 9.12 -13.15 18.96
N LYS A 301 8.13 -12.48 18.39
CA LYS A 301 8.35 -11.33 17.51
C LYS A 301 9.17 -10.23 18.17
N TRP A 302 8.94 -9.96 19.47
CA TRP A 302 9.78 -9.02 20.22
C TRP A 302 11.22 -9.48 20.34
N GLN A 303 11.46 -10.77 20.59
CA GLN A 303 12.82 -11.34 20.63
C GLN A 303 13.50 -11.27 19.25
N ASP A 304 12.76 -11.55 18.17
CA ASP A 304 13.27 -11.45 16.81
C ASP A 304 13.71 -10.01 16.49
N GLN A 305 12.92 -9.01 16.89
CA GLN A 305 13.27 -7.59 16.72
C GLN A 305 14.52 -7.18 17.52
N VAL A 306 14.73 -7.74 18.71
CA VAL A 306 15.97 -7.53 19.48
C VAL A 306 17.17 -8.15 18.75
N ALA A 307 17.01 -9.35 18.19
CA ALA A 307 18.05 -10.01 17.42
C ALA A 307 18.39 -9.25 16.13
N GLU A 308 17.38 -8.77 15.41
CA GLU A 308 17.53 -7.90 14.23
C GLU A 308 18.31 -6.64 14.59
N ARG A 309 17.93 -5.94 15.66
CA ARG A 309 18.63 -4.74 16.12
C ARG A 309 20.10 -5.02 16.45
N ARG A 310 20.40 -6.16 17.07
CA ARG A 310 21.77 -6.58 17.38
C ARG A 310 22.57 -6.81 16.09
N ALA A 311 21.96 -7.40 15.07
CA ALA A 311 22.58 -7.62 13.77
C ALA A 311 22.84 -6.32 12.99
N GLU A 312 21.99 -5.30 13.16
CA GLU A 312 22.15 -3.98 12.53
C GLU A 312 23.32 -3.15 13.11
N GLY A 313 23.84 -3.52 14.29
CA GLY A 313 25.09 -2.93 14.82
C GLY A 313 25.01 -1.45 15.24
N GLY A 314 23.81 -0.90 15.50
CA GLY A 314 23.64 0.45 16.07
C GLY A 314 24.01 1.63 15.15
N GLY A 315 24.46 1.38 13.91
CA GLY A 315 24.52 2.34 12.80
C GLY A 315 25.31 3.64 12.97
N GLY A 316 25.99 3.88 14.10
CA GLY A 316 26.71 5.15 14.37
C GLY A 316 25.81 6.40 14.42
N ILE A 317 24.48 6.24 14.44
CA ILE A 317 23.51 7.33 14.50
C ILE A 317 23.39 7.81 15.95
N ASP A 318 23.51 9.12 16.18
CA ASP A 318 23.20 9.75 17.47
C ASP A 318 21.69 9.82 17.69
N TRP A 319 21.11 8.68 18.09
CA TRP A 319 19.67 8.56 18.36
C TRP A 319 19.21 9.49 19.47
N LYS A 320 20.04 9.72 20.49
CA LYS A 320 19.70 10.58 21.62
C LYS A 320 19.63 12.05 21.20
N GLY A 321 20.66 12.56 20.53
CA GLY A 321 20.65 13.94 20.02
C GLY A 321 19.58 14.16 18.94
N THR A 322 19.28 13.15 18.13
CA THR A 322 18.17 13.20 17.17
C THR A 322 16.83 13.29 17.89
N PHE A 323 16.62 12.50 18.94
CA PHE A 323 15.39 12.54 19.75
C PHE A 323 15.18 13.88 20.43
N ASP A 324 16.23 14.53 20.94
CA ASP A 324 16.12 15.87 21.53
C ASP A 324 15.65 16.92 20.50
N LYS A 325 16.11 16.83 19.25
CA LYS A 325 15.63 17.71 18.16
C LYS A 325 14.16 17.42 17.85
N VAL A 326 13.82 16.15 17.66
CA VAL A 326 12.45 15.71 17.39
C VAL A 326 11.49 16.16 18.49
N ASN A 327 11.87 16.02 19.77
CA ASN A 327 11.03 16.47 20.87
C ASN A 327 10.77 17.97 20.86
N ARG A 328 11.75 18.80 20.47
CA ARG A 328 11.52 20.24 20.31
C ARG A 328 10.47 20.51 19.23
N PHE A 329 10.53 19.78 18.11
CA PHE A 329 9.50 19.86 17.07
C PHE A 329 8.13 19.47 17.59
N VAL A 330 8.01 18.35 18.30
CA VAL A 330 6.72 17.89 18.86
C VAL A 330 6.14 18.91 19.85
N ARG A 331 6.96 19.43 20.78
CA ARG A 331 6.55 20.51 21.70
C ARG A 331 6.10 21.74 20.94
N ARG A 332 6.79 22.07 19.84
CA ARG A 332 6.43 23.20 19.00
C ARG A 332 5.09 22.97 18.29
N CYS A 333 4.82 21.79 17.75
CA CYS A 333 3.52 21.40 17.22
C CYS A 333 2.40 21.59 18.27
N HIS A 334 2.63 21.15 19.51
CA HIS A 334 1.67 21.32 20.62
C HIS A 334 1.41 22.79 20.94
N GLN A 335 2.46 23.61 21.08
CA GLN A 335 2.34 25.05 21.31
C GLN A 335 1.55 25.75 20.20
N ARG A 336 1.74 25.30 18.96
CA ARG A 336 1.06 25.81 17.76
C ARG A 336 -0.34 25.20 17.55
N LYS A 337 -0.81 24.37 18.47
CA LYS A 337 -2.14 23.75 18.48
C LYS A 337 -2.42 22.84 17.27
N VAL A 338 -1.38 22.16 16.76
CA VAL A 338 -1.56 20.99 15.90
C VAL A 338 -2.43 19.97 16.63
N PRO A 339 -3.43 19.33 15.99
CA PRO A 339 -4.23 18.30 16.63
C PRO A 339 -3.46 16.98 16.75
N PHE A 340 -3.27 16.49 17.98
CA PHE A 340 -2.58 15.23 18.23
C PHE A 340 -3.52 14.03 18.33
N LEU A 341 -3.02 12.85 17.96
CA LEU A 341 -3.62 11.55 18.23
C LEU A 341 -2.74 10.79 19.23
N THR A 342 -3.31 9.75 19.83
CA THR A 342 -2.54 8.72 20.54
C THR A 342 -2.56 7.43 19.76
N GLY A 343 -1.41 6.97 19.30
CA GLY A 343 -1.20 5.66 18.71
C GLY A 343 -0.06 4.94 19.41
N THR A 344 -0.10 3.61 19.45
CA THR A 344 0.91 2.82 20.18
C THR A 344 1.92 2.12 19.28
N ASP A 345 1.64 2.06 17.97
CA ASP A 345 2.36 1.23 17.00
C ASP A 345 2.48 -0.23 17.49
N LEU A 346 1.34 -0.78 17.94
CA LEU A 346 1.26 -2.12 18.51
C LEU A 346 1.98 -3.16 17.62
N ALA A 347 2.87 -3.93 18.25
CA ALA A 347 3.79 -4.96 17.72
C ALA A 347 5.28 -4.63 17.97
N VAL A 348 5.58 -3.42 18.42
CA VAL A 348 6.88 -3.04 18.99
C VAL A 348 7.09 -3.73 20.37
N PRO A 349 8.34 -4.05 20.77
CA PRO A 349 8.62 -4.69 22.06
C PRO A 349 8.04 -3.93 23.25
N MET A 350 7.47 -4.67 24.20
CA MET A 350 6.90 -4.13 25.44
C MET A 350 5.71 -3.17 25.24
N VAL A 351 5.13 -3.10 24.04
CA VAL A 351 3.85 -2.40 23.80
C VAL A 351 2.69 -3.37 24.00
N PHE A 352 1.84 -3.06 24.97
CA PHE A 352 0.76 -3.95 25.42
C PHE A 352 -0.62 -3.45 24.94
N PRO A 353 -1.45 -4.32 24.32
CA PRO A 353 -2.76 -3.94 23.78
C PRO A 353 -3.65 -3.25 24.82
N GLY A 354 -4.10 -2.04 24.50
CA GLY A 354 -4.98 -1.23 25.34
C GLY A 354 -4.28 -0.53 26.50
N SER A 355 -3.34 -1.16 27.21
CA SER A 355 -2.68 -0.49 28.34
C SER A 355 -1.62 0.52 27.91
N SER A 356 -0.94 0.32 26.78
CA SER A 356 0.13 1.26 26.35
C SER A 356 -0.39 2.58 25.80
N VAL A 357 -1.70 2.73 25.53
CA VAL A 357 -2.27 4.05 25.18
C VAL A 357 -2.18 5.03 26.37
N TYR A 358 -2.16 4.53 27.60
CA TYR A 358 -1.96 5.34 28.80
C TYR A 358 -0.50 5.79 28.94
N GLU A 359 0.44 4.94 28.54
CA GLU A 359 1.87 5.28 28.46
C GLU A 359 2.09 6.34 27.37
N GLU A 360 1.41 6.23 26.23
CA GLU A 360 1.43 7.24 25.17
C GLU A 360 0.93 8.60 25.67
N MET A 361 -0.21 8.63 26.37
CA MET A 361 -0.71 9.85 27.02
C MET A 361 0.29 10.43 28.04
N GLN A 362 0.93 9.57 28.82
CA GLN A 362 1.93 10.01 29.80
C GLN A 362 3.16 10.60 29.10
N HIS A 363 3.62 10.02 28.01
CA HIS A 363 4.73 10.57 27.21
C HIS A 363 4.39 11.94 26.59
N LEU A 364 3.15 12.16 26.17
CA LEU A 364 2.71 13.50 25.72
C LEU A 364 2.83 14.53 26.85
N VAL A 365 2.47 14.16 28.08
CA VAL A 365 2.61 15.04 29.25
C VAL A 365 4.08 15.30 29.58
N ASP A 366 4.88 14.24 29.68
CA ASP A 366 6.26 14.30 30.15
C ASP A 366 7.21 14.96 29.14
N HIS A 367 7.01 14.73 27.84
CA HIS A 367 7.95 15.15 26.79
C HIS A 367 7.41 16.28 25.92
N ALA A 368 6.13 16.26 25.56
CA ALA A 368 5.53 17.22 24.64
C ALA A 368 4.90 18.45 25.34
N GLY A 369 4.79 18.44 26.67
CA GLY A 369 4.29 19.58 27.45
C GLY A 369 2.77 19.65 27.56
N PHE A 370 2.08 18.53 27.34
CA PHE A 370 0.64 18.44 27.46
C PHE A 370 0.19 18.49 28.92
N THR A 371 -1.02 19.02 29.14
CA THR A 371 -1.77 18.72 30.37
C THR A 371 -2.46 17.35 30.26
N PRO A 372 -2.81 16.68 31.38
CA PRO A 372 -3.57 15.42 31.34
C PRO A 372 -4.87 15.52 30.52
N ARG A 373 -5.58 16.66 30.61
CA ARG A 373 -6.79 16.92 29.80
C ARG A 373 -6.49 16.97 28.30
N GLU A 374 -5.40 17.60 27.88
CA GLU A 374 -5.01 17.65 26.47
C GLU A 374 -4.60 16.26 25.95
N ALA A 375 -3.89 15.47 26.77
CA ALA A 375 -3.54 14.09 26.41
C ALA A 375 -4.80 13.21 26.29
N LEU A 376 -5.75 13.36 27.23
CA LEU A 376 -7.04 12.70 27.15
C LEU A 376 -7.82 13.10 25.89
N ARG A 377 -7.77 14.38 25.49
CA ARG A 377 -8.40 14.85 24.24
C ARG A 377 -7.81 14.16 23.00
N ALA A 378 -6.49 13.98 22.96
CA ALA A 378 -5.81 13.25 21.89
C ALA A 378 -6.27 11.79 21.82
N SER A 379 -6.53 11.18 22.97
CA SER A 379 -6.95 9.77 23.12
C SER A 379 -8.46 9.55 23.11
N THR A 380 -9.30 10.56 22.88
CA THR A 380 -10.77 10.39 22.89
C THR A 380 -11.44 11.12 21.74
N LEU A 381 -11.37 12.45 21.71
CA LEU A 381 -12.06 13.29 20.74
C LEU A 381 -11.38 13.27 19.37
N ASN A 382 -10.05 13.33 19.35
CA ASN A 382 -9.33 13.54 18.10
C ASN A 382 -9.33 12.29 17.20
N GLY A 383 -9.35 11.07 17.76
CA GLY A 383 -9.45 9.83 16.98
C GLY A 383 -10.68 9.77 16.08
N PRO A 384 -11.91 9.89 16.63
CA PRO A 384 -13.14 10.03 15.86
C PRO A 384 -13.11 11.18 14.85
N ARG A 385 -12.56 12.36 15.21
CA ARG A 385 -12.42 13.49 14.26
C ARG A 385 -11.52 13.14 13.08
N ALA A 386 -10.41 12.42 13.31
CA ALA A 386 -9.50 11.98 12.24
C ALA A 386 -10.18 10.99 11.26
N LEU A 387 -11.24 10.32 11.70
CA LEU A 387 -12.01 9.35 10.93
C LEU A 387 -13.35 9.90 10.41
N GLY A 388 -13.65 11.20 10.61
CA GLY A 388 -14.92 11.83 10.20
C GLY A 388 -16.15 11.36 11.01
N LEU A 389 -15.94 10.94 12.25
CA LEU A 389 -16.97 10.37 13.13
C LEU A 389 -17.43 11.32 14.24
N GLU A 390 -16.95 12.56 14.28
CA GLU A 390 -17.12 13.50 15.40
C GLU A 390 -18.58 13.83 15.73
N LYS A 391 -19.49 13.66 14.76
CA LYS A 391 -20.94 13.80 14.97
C LYS A 391 -21.54 12.68 15.81
N THR A 392 -20.86 11.54 15.92
CA THR A 392 -21.40 10.30 16.49
C THR A 392 -20.47 9.64 17.52
N SER A 393 -19.22 10.09 17.66
CA SER A 393 -18.25 9.49 18.59
C SER A 393 -17.23 10.50 19.12
N GLY A 394 -16.65 10.20 20.29
CA GLY A 394 -15.56 10.99 20.91
C GLY A 394 -15.99 12.02 21.94
N ARG A 395 -17.30 12.14 22.22
CA ARG A 395 -17.87 13.05 23.24
C ARG A 395 -18.97 12.37 24.04
N ILE A 396 -19.23 12.89 25.24
CA ILE A 396 -20.38 12.53 26.05
C ILE A 396 -21.50 13.55 25.76
N ALA A 397 -22.34 13.23 24.78
CA ALA A 397 -23.49 14.06 24.41
C ALA A 397 -24.64 13.19 23.88
N VAL A 398 -25.88 13.70 23.95
CA VAL A 398 -27.04 13.04 23.35
C VAL A 398 -26.80 12.77 21.86
N GLY A 399 -27.15 11.57 21.41
CA GLY A 399 -26.94 11.10 20.04
C GLY A 399 -25.53 10.57 19.74
N GLN A 400 -24.57 10.77 20.65
CA GLN A 400 -23.25 10.13 20.54
C GLN A 400 -23.34 8.66 20.93
N ARG A 401 -22.45 7.86 20.35
CA ARG A 401 -22.26 6.47 20.74
C ARG A 401 -21.80 6.37 22.20
N ALA A 402 -22.41 5.47 22.95
CA ALA A 402 -22.07 5.19 24.34
C ALA A 402 -20.85 4.25 24.44
N ASP A 403 -19.72 4.69 23.90
CA ASP A 403 -18.42 4.10 24.21
C ASP A 403 -17.81 4.95 25.34
N LEU A 404 -17.75 4.41 26.55
CA LEU A 404 -17.52 5.18 27.79
C LEU A 404 -16.60 4.43 28.76
N VAL A 405 -15.85 5.17 29.58
CA VAL A 405 -15.04 4.59 30.67
C VAL A 405 -15.35 5.31 31.98
N LEU A 406 -15.67 4.54 33.02
CA LEU A 406 -15.90 5.04 34.37
C LEU A 406 -14.61 4.88 35.18
N LEU A 407 -14.10 5.98 35.74
CA LEU A 407 -12.83 6.09 36.45
C LEU A 407 -13.01 6.36 37.94
N LYS A 408 -12.04 5.92 38.75
CA LYS A 408 -12.01 6.15 40.20
C LYS A 408 -11.67 7.59 40.59
N SER A 409 -10.93 8.32 39.76
CA SER A 409 -10.32 9.62 40.08
C SER A 409 -10.42 10.58 38.89
N ASP A 410 -10.22 11.87 39.18
CA ASP A 410 -10.31 12.95 38.19
C ASP A 410 -9.19 12.85 37.13
N PRO A 411 -9.54 12.59 35.85
CA PRO A 411 -8.56 12.43 34.78
C PRO A 411 -7.95 13.76 34.29
N PHE A 412 -8.43 14.91 34.77
CA PHE A 412 -7.85 16.21 34.41
C PHE A 412 -6.65 16.59 35.30
N THR A 413 -6.46 15.89 36.42
CA THR A 413 -5.35 16.14 37.36
C THR A 413 -4.12 15.28 37.10
N ALA A 414 -4.31 14.05 36.60
CA ALA A 414 -3.25 13.14 36.21
C ALA A 414 -3.75 12.20 35.10
N VAL A 415 -2.84 11.71 34.27
CA VAL A 415 -3.18 10.69 33.26
C VAL A 415 -3.69 9.45 34.00
N PRO A 416 -4.88 8.92 33.65
CA PRO A 416 -5.40 7.73 34.31
C PRO A 416 -4.55 6.50 34.00
N SER A 417 -4.71 5.43 34.78
CA SER A 417 -4.13 4.12 34.50
C SER A 417 -5.22 3.07 34.29
N PRO A 418 -4.92 1.91 33.69
CA PRO A 418 -5.90 0.81 33.54
C PRO A 418 -6.55 0.34 34.87
N ASP A 419 -5.86 0.53 35.99
CA ASP A 419 -6.33 0.16 37.34
C ASP A 419 -7.30 1.19 37.94
N ALA A 420 -7.34 2.40 37.39
CA ALA A 420 -8.32 3.42 37.73
C ALA A 420 -9.70 3.13 37.13
N ILE A 421 -9.82 2.18 36.19
CA ILE A 421 -11.10 1.84 35.55
C ILE A 421 -12.00 1.06 36.52
N VAL A 422 -13.20 1.60 36.76
CA VAL A 422 -14.30 0.95 37.47
C VAL A 422 -15.12 0.07 36.51
N GLY A 423 -15.39 0.58 35.32
CA GLY A 423 -16.03 -0.20 34.25
C GLY A 423 -16.00 0.51 32.91
N VAL A 424 -16.39 -0.22 31.86
CA VAL A 424 -16.33 0.21 30.46
C VAL A 424 -17.68 -0.07 29.79
N VAL A 425 -18.21 0.90 29.05
CA VAL A 425 -19.27 0.66 28.08
C VAL A 425 -18.62 0.51 26.71
N VAL A 426 -18.76 -0.67 26.09
CA VAL A 426 -18.19 -0.96 24.76
C VAL A 426 -19.14 -1.86 23.98
N ALA A 427 -19.38 -1.52 22.72
CA ALA A 427 -20.32 -2.26 21.86
C ALA A 427 -21.73 -2.43 22.49
N GLY A 428 -22.16 -1.46 23.29
CA GLY A 428 -23.44 -1.50 24.01
C GLY A 428 -23.46 -2.30 25.30
N ARG A 429 -22.31 -2.80 25.78
CA ARG A 429 -22.23 -3.68 26.95
C ARG A 429 -21.53 -2.97 28.08
N TRP A 430 -22.10 -3.05 29.29
CA TRP A 430 -21.43 -2.66 30.53
C TRP A 430 -20.51 -3.78 31.03
N LEU A 431 -19.22 -3.50 31.06
CA LEU A 431 -18.16 -4.31 31.63
C LEU A 431 -17.76 -3.73 32.99
N ASP A 432 -18.41 -4.19 34.05
CA ASP A 432 -18.00 -3.90 35.42
C ASP A 432 -16.63 -4.50 35.77
N ARG A 433 -16.17 -4.25 37.00
CA ARG A 433 -14.91 -4.76 37.52
C ARG A 433 -14.80 -6.29 37.46
N GLU A 434 -15.88 -7.02 37.76
CA GLU A 434 -15.87 -8.48 37.79
C GLU A 434 -15.79 -9.04 36.38
N LYS A 435 -16.65 -8.58 35.47
CA LYS A 435 -16.61 -8.95 34.05
C LYS A 435 -15.25 -8.67 33.42
N ARG A 436 -14.66 -7.51 33.73
CA ARG A 436 -13.30 -7.18 33.27
C ARG A 436 -12.25 -8.17 33.80
N ALA A 437 -12.33 -8.56 35.06
CA ALA A 437 -11.43 -9.55 35.64
C ALA A 437 -11.61 -10.92 34.99
N SER A 438 -12.84 -11.37 34.79
CA SER A 438 -13.16 -12.63 34.10
C SER A 438 -12.68 -12.64 32.65
N LEU A 439 -12.83 -11.52 31.94
CA LEU A 439 -12.31 -11.38 30.58
C LEU A 439 -10.77 -11.38 30.55
N LYS A 440 -10.08 -10.73 31.50
CA LYS A 440 -8.61 -10.81 31.62
C LYS A 440 -8.14 -12.24 31.91
N ALA A 441 -8.82 -12.98 32.78
CA ALA A 441 -8.53 -14.38 33.04
C ALA A 441 -8.76 -15.25 31.78
N TRP A 442 -9.85 -14.98 31.04
CA TRP A 442 -10.10 -15.61 29.74
C TRP A 442 -9.00 -15.30 28.73
N VAL A 443 -8.57 -14.05 28.60
CA VAL A 443 -7.43 -13.66 27.75
C VAL A 443 -6.20 -14.47 28.15
N GLN A 444 -5.84 -14.49 29.43
CA GLN A 444 -4.66 -15.22 29.90
C GLN A 444 -4.71 -16.71 29.54
N ALA A 445 -5.87 -17.36 29.70
CA ALA A 445 -6.07 -18.77 29.37
C ALA A 445 -6.10 -19.05 27.86
N ASN A 446 -6.43 -18.06 27.02
CA ASN A 446 -6.62 -18.21 25.59
C ASN A 446 -5.59 -17.45 24.74
N ARG A 447 -4.60 -16.78 25.34
CA ARG A 447 -3.64 -15.89 24.66
C ARG A 447 -2.90 -16.54 23.48
N ASN A 448 -2.69 -17.84 23.53
CA ASN A 448 -2.01 -18.63 22.49
C ASN A 448 -2.97 -19.27 21.48
N LYS A 449 -4.29 -19.14 21.67
CA LYS A 449 -5.25 -19.55 20.64
C LYS A 449 -5.16 -18.55 19.50
N THR A 450 -4.68 -18.98 18.35
CA THR A 450 -4.47 -18.12 17.21
C THR A 450 -5.79 -17.85 16.48
N PHE A 451 -6.00 -16.60 16.07
CA PHE A 451 -6.79 -16.34 14.87
C PHE A 451 -5.90 -16.76 13.71
N ASP A 452 -6.14 -17.96 13.20
CA ASP A 452 -5.29 -18.57 12.19
C ASP A 452 -5.66 -18.03 10.81
N THR A 453 -4.96 -16.99 10.35
CA THR A 453 -5.14 -16.41 9.01
C THR A 453 -4.86 -17.44 7.91
N SER A 454 -4.04 -18.47 8.16
CA SER A 454 -3.85 -19.58 7.21
C SER A 454 -5.14 -20.36 6.99
N LYS A 455 -6.06 -20.40 7.97
CA LYS A 455 -7.40 -20.95 7.77
C LYS A 455 -8.30 -20.02 6.96
N ALA A 456 -8.18 -18.71 7.09
CA ALA A 456 -8.95 -17.78 6.26
C ALA A 456 -8.57 -17.94 4.78
N ASP A 457 -7.26 -17.98 4.49
CA ASP A 457 -6.70 -18.27 3.17
C ASP A 457 -7.15 -19.63 2.63
N GLN A 458 -7.04 -20.69 3.44
CA GLN A 458 -7.52 -22.04 3.07
C GLN A 458 -9.03 -22.06 2.81
N VAL A 459 -9.83 -21.31 3.57
CA VAL A 459 -11.28 -21.21 3.38
C VAL A 459 -11.60 -20.47 2.10
N LEU A 460 -10.91 -19.36 1.80
CA LEU A 460 -11.07 -18.63 0.54
C LEU A 460 -10.75 -19.53 -0.65
N GLU A 461 -9.64 -20.26 -0.59
CA GLU A 461 -9.29 -21.21 -1.65
C GLU A 461 -10.28 -22.36 -1.75
N ARG A 462 -10.69 -22.95 -0.61
CA ARG A 462 -11.67 -24.05 -0.60
C ARG A 462 -13.00 -23.59 -1.20
N THR A 463 -13.54 -22.47 -0.73
CA THR A 463 -14.81 -21.92 -1.22
C THR A 463 -14.73 -21.51 -2.69
N TYR A 464 -13.56 -21.10 -3.17
CA TYR A 464 -13.31 -20.91 -4.60
C TYR A 464 -13.34 -22.23 -5.35
N ARG A 465 -12.61 -23.25 -4.90
CA ARG A 465 -12.58 -24.58 -5.53
C ARG A 465 -13.97 -25.24 -5.58
N GLU A 466 -14.77 -25.06 -4.54
CA GLU A 466 -16.14 -25.59 -4.46
C GLU A 466 -17.10 -24.92 -5.46
N ALA A 467 -16.94 -23.61 -5.71
CA ALA A 467 -17.82 -22.85 -6.61
C ALA A 467 -17.06 -21.70 -7.27
N PRO A 468 -16.27 -21.96 -8.32
CA PRO A 468 -15.39 -20.96 -8.90
C PRO A 468 -16.16 -19.96 -9.77
N THR A 469 -16.11 -18.68 -9.41
CA THR A 469 -16.71 -17.58 -10.17
C THR A 469 -15.64 -16.58 -10.62
N GLN A 470 -15.98 -15.74 -11.59
CA GLN A 470 -15.14 -14.62 -12.03
C GLN A 470 -14.74 -13.72 -10.86
N ASP A 471 -15.71 -13.33 -10.01
CA ASP A 471 -15.47 -12.43 -8.89
C ASP A 471 -14.58 -13.04 -7.81
N LYS A 472 -14.73 -14.34 -7.54
CA LYS A 472 -13.85 -15.07 -6.62
C LYS A 472 -12.41 -15.12 -7.12
N ALA A 473 -12.24 -15.42 -8.40
CA ALA A 473 -10.93 -15.46 -9.03
C ALA A 473 -10.27 -14.07 -9.01
N LEU A 474 -11.02 -13.01 -9.35
CA LEU A 474 -10.51 -11.64 -9.22
C LEU A 474 -10.13 -11.32 -7.77
N PHE A 475 -10.99 -11.65 -6.80
CA PHE A 475 -10.69 -11.39 -5.40
C PHE A 475 -9.40 -12.09 -4.94
N LEU A 476 -9.25 -13.39 -5.24
CA LEU A 476 -8.03 -14.14 -4.93
C LEU A 476 -6.80 -13.58 -5.64
N ALA A 477 -6.92 -13.18 -6.91
CA ALA A 477 -5.82 -12.58 -7.66
C ALA A 477 -5.28 -11.32 -6.98
N ARG A 478 -6.18 -10.46 -6.50
CA ARG A 478 -5.89 -9.21 -5.80
C ARG A 478 -5.31 -9.44 -4.42
N TYR A 479 -5.88 -10.39 -3.69
CA TYR A 479 -5.43 -10.73 -2.36
C TYR A 479 -4.03 -11.37 -2.37
N ARG A 480 -3.77 -12.30 -3.29
CA ARG A 480 -2.43 -12.87 -3.51
C ARG A 480 -1.41 -11.82 -3.95
N PHE A 481 -1.82 -10.84 -4.76
CA PHE A 481 -0.97 -9.72 -5.15
C PHE A 481 -0.46 -8.94 -3.94
N ILE A 482 -1.35 -8.54 -3.03
CA ILE A 482 -0.94 -7.76 -1.84
C ILE A 482 -0.17 -8.60 -0.83
N GLN A 483 -0.37 -9.91 -0.78
CA GLN A 483 0.47 -10.82 0.02
C GLN A 483 1.89 -11.00 -0.54
N GLY A 484 2.13 -10.55 -1.79
CA GLY A 484 3.41 -10.77 -2.47
C GLY A 484 3.52 -12.13 -3.15
N ASP A 485 2.46 -12.96 -3.15
CA ASP A 485 2.39 -14.20 -3.92
C ASP A 485 1.99 -13.89 -5.36
N TYR A 486 2.95 -13.35 -6.11
CA TYR A 486 2.72 -12.91 -7.48
C TYR A 486 2.47 -14.08 -8.44
N ALA A 487 2.99 -15.28 -8.15
CA ALA A 487 2.75 -16.47 -8.95
C ALA A 487 1.27 -16.89 -8.89
N ALA A 488 0.72 -17.03 -7.68
CA ALA A 488 -0.70 -17.31 -7.50
C ALA A 488 -1.57 -16.16 -8.03
N SER A 489 -1.15 -14.90 -7.85
CA SER A 489 -1.85 -13.74 -8.41
C SER A 489 -2.02 -13.84 -9.94
N ILE A 490 -0.94 -14.15 -10.67
CA ILE A 490 -0.98 -14.33 -12.14
C ILE A 490 -1.95 -15.46 -12.52
N GLN A 491 -1.92 -16.57 -11.79
CA GLN A 491 -2.79 -17.71 -12.02
C GLN A 491 -4.26 -17.30 -11.85
N TYR A 492 -4.63 -16.68 -10.74
CA TYR A 492 -6.02 -16.31 -10.47
C TYR A 492 -6.53 -15.23 -11.43
N PHE A 493 -5.69 -14.28 -11.87
CA PHE A 493 -6.09 -13.35 -12.95
C PHE A 493 -6.37 -14.08 -14.27
N LYS A 494 -5.56 -15.09 -14.63
CA LYS A 494 -5.81 -15.92 -15.82
C LYS A 494 -7.14 -16.67 -15.68
N GLU A 495 -7.41 -17.24 -14.51
CA GLU A 495 -8.65 -17.95 -14.21
C GLU A 495 -9.88 -17.04 -14.22
N ALA A 496 -9.74 -15.78 -13.77
CA ALA A 496 -10.77 -14.77 -13.87
C ALA A 496 -11.09 -14.43 -15.32
N GLY A 497 -10.06 -14.23 -16.16
CA GLY A 497 -10.24 -13.95 -17.59
C GLY A 497 -10.92 -15.09 -18.33
N ALA A 498 -10.57 -16.34 -18.02
CA ALA A 498 -11.25 -17.52 -18.58
C ALA A 498 -12.74 -17.61 -18.19
N ARG A 499 -13.18 -16.82 -17.21
CA ARG A 499 -14.55 -16.75 -16.69
C ARG A 499 -15.26 -15.44 -17.04
N GLY A 500 -14.72 -14.66 -17.98
CA GLY A 500 -15.36 -13.43 -18.48
C GLY A 500 -14.95 -12.14 -17.78
N ALA A 501 -13.92 -12.17 -16.92
CA ALA A 501 -13.41 -10.94 -16.32
C ALA A 501 -12.93 -9.95 -17.38
N ASP A 502 -13.09 -8.67 -17.06
CA ASP A 502 -12.61 -7.57 -17.88
C ASP A 502 -11.17 -7.83 -18.31
N GLU A 503 -11.00 -7.91 -19.62
CA GLU A 503 -9.76 -8.31 -20.24
C GLU A 503 -8.63 -7.32 -19.91
N ARG A 504 -8.93 -6.02 -19.88
CA ARG A 504 -7.93 -5.00 -19.55
C ARG A 504 -7.41 -5.19 -18.13
N LEU A 505 -8.30 -5.38 -17.15
CA LEU A 505 -7.94 -5.66 -15.76
C LEU A 505 -7.09 -6.92 -15.62
N VAL A 506 -7.46 -8.00 -16.32
CA VAL A 506 -6.71 -9.26 -16.29
C VAL A 506 -5.31 -9.10 -16.86
N ALA A 507 -5.15 -8.37 -17.97
CA ALA A 507 -3.82 -8.08 -18.53
C ALA A 507 -2.99 -7.22 -17.57
N LEU A 508 -3.59 -6.17 -17.02
CA LEU A 508 -2.95 -5.25 -16.09
C LEU A 508 -2.46 -5.97 -14.82
N GLY A 509 -3.33 -6.77 -14.20
CA GLY A 509 -3.02 -7.51 -12.98
C GLY A 509 -1.90 -8.53 -13.19
N ARG A 510 -1.93 -9.29 -14.30
CA ARG A 510 -0.87 -10.26 -14.64
C ARG A 510 0.47 -9.58 -14.91
N PHE A 511 0.45 -8.45 -15.61
CA PHE A 511 1.67 -7.69 -15.91
C PHE A 511 2.28 -7.11 -14.64
N ASN A 512 1.49 -6.48 -13.78
CA ASN A 512 1.97 -5.93 -12.52
C ASN A 512 2.48 -7.01 -11.56
N ALA A 513 1.78 -8.15 -11.46
CA ALA A 513 2.26 -9.28 -10.65
C ALA A 513 3.61 -9.82 -11.19
N LEU A 514 3.73 -10.00 -12.51
CA LEU A 514 4.99 -10.41 -13.14
C LEU A 514 6.13 -9.42 -12.85
N LEU A 515 5.89 -8.13 -13.02
CA LEU A 515 6.89 -7.10 -12.78
C LEU A 515 7.40 -7.12 -11.34
N ASN A 516 6.50 -7.25 -10.37
CA ASN A 516 6.88 -7.27 -8.96
C ASN A 516 7.50 -8.62 -8.54
N GLY A 517 7.05 -9.72 -9.13
CA GLY A 517 7.63 -11.04 -8.94
C GLY A 517 9.09 -11.11 -9.38
N LEU A 518 9.50 -10.44 -10.46
CA LEU A 518 10.91 -10.48 -10.90
C LEU A 518 11.91 -9.78 -9.97
N ASP A 519 11.43 -8.97 -9.03
CA ASP A 519 12.25 -8.44 -7.95
C ASP A 519 12.27 -9.38 -6.72
N ASP A 520 11.56 -10.50 -6.79
CA ASP A 520 11.48 -11.54 -5.77
C ASP A 520 12.39 -12.73 -6.14
N PRO A 521 13.40 -13.08 -5.34
CA PRO A 521 14.33 -14.16 -5.65
C PRO A 521 13.65 -15.54 -5.73
N ASP A 522 12.50 -15.73 -5.09
CA ASP A 522 11.78 -17.00 -5.06
C ASP A 522 10.76 -17.13 -6.20
N PHE A 523 10.55 -16.06 -6.99
CA PHE A 523 9.60 -16.07 -8.10
C PHE A 523 10.20 -16.73 -9.35
N GLN A 524 9.69 -17.92 -9.68
CA GLN A 524 10.07 -18.62 -10.91
C GLN A 524 9.26 -18.11 -12.10
N CYS A 525 9.95 -17.44 -13.03
CA CYS A 525 9.39 -17.04 -14.30
C CYS A 525 10.17 -17.65 -15.46
N ASN A 526 9.49 -18.30 -16.40
CA ASN A 526 10.10 -18.68 -17.67
C ASN A 526 9.83 -17.64 -18.75
N CYS A 527 10.76 -17.52 -19.70
CA CYS A 527 10.70 -16.50 -20.76
C CYS A 527 9.42 -16.60 -21.61
N ALA A 528 8.88 -17.81 -21.81
CA ALA A 528 7.65 -18.02 -22.57
C ALA A 528 6.39 -17.50 -21.85
N MET A 529 6.34 -17.59 -20.51
CA MET A 529 5.26 -17.03 -19.70
C MET A 529 5.33 -15.51 -19.69
N ALA A 530 6.52 -14.96 -19.43
CA ALA A 530 6.72 -13.53 -19.38
C ALA A 530 6.47 -12.87 -20.75
N SER A 531 6.97 -13.48 -21.83
CA SER A 531 6.74 -13.03 -23.21
C SER A 531 5.25 -12.96 -23.53
N ARG A 532 4.46 -14.01 -23.21
CA ARG A 532 3.00 -14.00 -23.46
C ARG A 532 2.23 -12.98 -22.62
N ILE A 533 2.66 -12.72 -21.38
CA ILE A 533 2.04 -11.68 -20.54
C ILE A 533 2.33 -10.30 -21.14
N LEU A 534 3.59 -10.08 -21.52
CA LEU A 534 4.04 -8.83 -22.12
C LEU A 534 3.38 -8.57 -23.48
N GLU A 535 3.30 -9.58 -24.33
CA GLU A 535 2.64 -9.54 -25.63
C GLU A 535 1.17 -9.12 -25.50
N ARG A 536 0.39 -9.79 -24.63
CA ARG A 536 -1.03 -9.45 -24.41
C ARG A 536 -1.22 -8.06 -23.84
N TYR A 537 -0.28 -7.62 -23.00
CA TYR A 537 -0.29 -6.26 -22.47
C TYR A 537 -0.08 -5.23 -23.59
N ILE A 538 0.88 -5.49 -24.49
CA ILE A 538 1.15 -4.67 -25.67
C ILE A 538 0.00 -4.71 -26.68
N GLU A 539 -0.63 -5.86 -26.94
CA GLU A 539 -1.71 -5.98 -27.93
C GLU A 539 -2.98 -5.20 -27.54
N ARG A 540 -3.27 -5.07 -26.23
CA ARG A 540 -4.50 -4.46 -25.71
C ARG A 540 -4.49 -2.93 -25.69
N ARG A 541 -4.09 -2.31 -26.81
CA ARG A 541 -4.04 -0.86 -27.02
C ARG A 541 -5.24 -0.17 -26.37
N GLY A 542 -4.97 0.70 -25.41
CA GLY A 542 -6.05 1.49 -24.83
C GLY A 542 -5.76 2.30 -23.58
N ASN A 543 -4.65 2.12 -22.86
CA ASN A 543 -4.39 2.95 -21.66
C ASN A 543 -2.92 3.00 -21.20
N SER A 544 -1.97 2.62 -22.06
CA SER A 544 -0.60 2.38 -21.62
C SER A 544 0.31 3.61 -21.73
N HIS A 545 0.70 4.17 -20.57
CA HIS A 545 1.58 5.33 -20.44
C HIS A 545 3.06 4.96 -20.69
N ALA A 546 3.89 5.94 -21.06
CA ALA A 546 5.33 5.81 -21.36
C ALA A 546 6.15 5.03 -20.30
N MET A 547 5.70 4.95 -19.04
CA MET A 547 6.38 4.21 -17.98
C MET A 547 6.07 2.70 -17.98
N GLN A 548 4.90 2.28 -18.46
CA GLN A 548 4.61 0.86 -18.64
C GLN A 548 5.41 0.27 -19.82
N PHE A 549 5.74 1.09 -20.82
CA PHE A 549 6.75 0.77 -21.85
C PHE A 549 8.13 0.50 -21.25
N ARG A 550 8.52 1.31 -20.26
CA ARG A 550 9.79 1.14 -19.57
C ARG A 550 9.80 -0.15 -18.76
N GLY A 551 8.68 -0.50 -18.11
CA GLY A 551 8.50 -1.80 -17.44
C GLY A 551 8.63 -2.98 -18.40
N ALA A 552 7.94 -2.92 -19.54
CA ALA A 552 8.01 -3.87 -20.63
C ALA A 552 9.44 -4.07 -21.19
N LEU A 553 10.18 -2.99 -21.41
CA LEU A 553 11.55 -3.02 -21.89
C LEU A 553 12.50 -3.60 -20.83
N ARG A 554 12.42 -3.16 -19.57
CA ARG A 554 13.27 -3.71 -18.50
C ARG A 554 13.01 -5.19 -18.26
N LEU A 555 11.76 -5.61 -18.34
CA LEU A 555 11.38 -7.02 -18.33
C LEU A 555 12.06 -7.79 -19.47
N SER A 556 12.04 -7.24 -20.68
CA SER A 556 12.71 -7.83 -21.85
C SER A 556 14.23 -7.92 -21.68
N GLU A 557 14.86 -6.90 -21.07
CA GLU A 557 16.28 -6.89 -20.73
C GLU A 557 16.66 -7.98 -19.72
N GLN A 558 15.84 -8.14 -18.66
CA GLN A 558 16.06 -9.15 -17.63
C GLN A 558 15.90 -10.58 -18.15
N LEU A 559 14.91 -10.83 -19.02
CA LEU A 559 14.61 -12.17 -19.55
C LEU A 559 15.63 -12.65 -20.59
N LEU A 560 16.23 -11.73 -21.34
CA LEU A 560 17.19 -12.06 -22.41
C LEU A 560 18.65 -11.94 -21.97
N GLY A 561 18.91 -11.26 -20.86
CA GLY A 561 20.26 -10.90 -20.44
C GLY A 561 20.84 -9.77 -21.30
N ALA A 562 21.63 -8.89 -20.68
CA ALA A 562 22.16 -7.68 -21.30
C ALA A 562 22.96 -7.90 -22.61
N LYS A 563 23.43 -9.13 -22.86
CA LYS A 563 24.20 -9.50 -24.07
C LYS A 563 23.35 -9.94 -25.27
N ALA A 564 22.13 -10.45 -25.09
CA ALA A 564 21.28 -10.90 -26.20
C ALA A 564 20.44 -9.76 -26.80
N CYS A 565 20.22 -8.70 -26.03
CA CYS A 565 19.60 -7.46 -26.50
C CYS A 565 20.66 -6.56 -27.13
N ASN A 566 20.90 -6.67 -28.44
CA ASN A 566 21.92 -5.95 -29.26
C ASN A 566 21.95 -4.40 -29.12
N GLY A 567 22.23 -3.83 -27.94
CA GLY A 567 22.39 -2.39 -27.66
C GLY A 567 21.14 -1.51 -27.86
N LEU A 568 20.19 -1.92 -28.69
CA LEU A 568 18.97 -1.21 -29.10
C LEU A 568 17.97 -1.03 -27.96
N LEU A 569 17.87 -2.03 -27.07
CA LEU A 569 17.04 -1.94 -25.88
C LEU A 569 17.62 -0.88 -24.92
N GLY A 570 18.94 -0.83 -24.78
CA GLY A 570 19.66 0.20 -24.04
C GLY A 570 19.52 1.60 -24.64
N GLN A 571 19.55 1.74 -25.98
CA GLN A 571 19.30 3.02 -26.65
C GLN A 571 17.84 3.49 -26.49
N SER A 572 16.88 2.55 -26.54
CA SER A 572 15.46 2.85 -26.29
C SER A 572 15.21 3.25 -24.84
N LEU A 573 15.87 2.59 -23.88
CA LEU A 573 15.83 2.94 -22.45
C LEU A 573 16.49 4.30 -22.18
N ALA A 574 17.66 4.58 -22.75
CA ALA A 574 18.33 5.87 -22.61
C ALA A 574 17.51 7.03 -23.19
N ARG A 575 16.81 6.80 -24.32
CA ARG A 575 15.92 7.80 -24.92
C ARG A 575 14.66 8.02 -24.07
N LEU A 576 14.14 6.98 -23.41
CA LEU A 576 13.05 7.12 -22.44
C LEU A 576 13.47 7.89 -21.17
N ASP A 577 14.71 7.75 -20.73
CA ASP A 577 15.24 8.45 -19.54
C ASP A 577 15.38 9.97 -19.75
N THR A 578 15.41 10.44 -21.00
CA THR A 578 15.42 11.88 -21.34
C THR A 578 14.04 12.53 -21.37
N LEU A 579 12.95 11.75 -21.28
CA LEU A 579 11.59 12.25 -21.34
C LEU A 579 11.06 12.45 -19.91
N LYS A 580 10.88 13.71 -19.50
CA LYS A 580 10.26 14.06 -18.21
C LYS A 580 8.83 13.48 -18.11
N PRO A 581 8.35 13.11 -16.91
CA PRO A 581 6.96 12.75 -16.72
C PRO A 581 6.09 13.97 -17.01
N ALA A 582 5.32 13.93 -18.09
CA ALA A 582 4.26 14.89 -18.30
C ALA A 582 3.12 14.48 -17.37
N GLY A 583 3.06 15.12 -16.20
CA GLY A 583 1.80 15.27 -15.50
C GLY A 583 0.90 16.13 -16.37
N GLU A 584 -0.18 15.54 -16.89
CA GLU A 584 -1.52 16.11 -17.07
C GLU A 584 -2.34 15.35 -18.13
N ASP A 585 -3.61 15.14 -17.79
CA ASP A 585 -4.78 14.69 -18.57
C ASP A 585 -4.72 13.40 -19.42
N ALA A 586 -5.24 12.31 -18.84
CA ALA A 586 -5.28 10.95 -19.38
C ALA A 586 -6.40 10.69 -20.42
N THR A 587 -6.86 11.71 -21.16
CA THR A 587 -7.97 11.55 -22.12
C THR A 587 -7.60 11.79 -23.59
N ALA A 588 -6.38 12.26 -23.88
CA ALA A 588 -5.87 12.36 -25.24
C ALA A 588 -4.64 11.47 -25.41
N LEU A 589 -4.79 10.37 -26.16
CA LEU A 589 -3.63 9.67 -26.72
C LEU A 589 -2.91 10.65 -27.66
N ASP A 590 -1.86 11.32 -27.17
CA ASP A 590 -0.95 12.06 -28.03
C ASP A 590 -0.44 11.11 -29.14
N GLU A 591 -0.47 11.56 -30.39
CA GLU A 591 0.02 10.82 -31.55
C GLU A 591 1.45 10.30 -31.32
N SER A 592 2.25 11.03 -30.54
CA SER A 592 3.59 10.63 -30.12
C SER A 592 3.59 9.38 -29.24
N LEU A 593 2.56 9.14 -28.42
CA LEU A 593 2.42 7.96 -27.55
C LEU A 593 1.98 6.73 -28.33
N ILE A 594 1.08 6.89 -29.31
CA ILE A 594 0.68 5.80 -30.22
C ILE A 594 1.90 5.31 -31.01
N GLN A 595 2.70 6.23 -31.54
CA GLN A 595 3.93 5.89 -32.25
C GLN A 595 4.94 5.16 -31.35
N ARG A 596 5.08 5.59 -30.09
CA ARG A 596 5.89 4.87 -29.08
C ARG A 596 5.35 3.46 -28.83
N HIS A 597 4.03 3.29 -28.80
CA HIS A 597 3.38 1.98 -28.65
C HIS A 597 3.71 1.01 -29.76
N LEU A 598 3.56 1.50 -30.98
CA LEU A 598 3.86 0.77 -32.20
C LEU A 598 5.34 0.37 -32.24
N ALA A 599 6.25 1.29 -31.93
CA ALA A 599 7.68 1.01 -31.92
C ALA A 599 8.08 -0.07 -30.89
N LEU A 600 7.53 -0.04 -29.67
CA LEU A 600 7.77 -1.11 -28.70
C LEU A 600 7.22 -2.44 -29.21
N ALA A 601 5.99 -2.47 -29.70
CA ALA A 601 5.36 -3.70 -30.17
C ALA A 601 6.18 -4.34 -31.31
N MET A 602 6.64 -3.52 -32.25
CA MET A 602 7.55 -3.95 -33.31
C MET A 602 8.84 -4.57 -32.76
N ASN A 603 9.53 -3.85 -31.87
CA ASN A 603 10.80 -4.29 -31.29
C ASN A 603 10.64 -5.52 -30.40
N PHE A 604 9.53 -5.60 -29.67
CA PHE A 604 9.17 -6.77 -28.87
C PHE A 604 8.97 -7.98 -29.78
N HIS A 605 8.19 -7.85 -30.86
CA HIS A 605 7.93 -8.99 -31.72
C HIS A 605 9.18 -9.45 -32.49
N ILE A 606 9.96 -8.52 -33.03
CA ILE A 606 11.16 -8.83 -33.80
C ILE A 606 12.29 -9.41 -32.94
N SER A 607 12.47 -8.93 -31.71
CA SER A 607 13.61 -9.31 -30.85
C SER A 607 13.26 -10.34 -29.77
N ILE A 608 12.00 -10.43 -29.34
CA ILE A 608 11.59 -11.32 -28.25
C ILE A 608 10.81 -12.53 -28.77
N THR A 609 9.78 -12.31 -29.60
CA THR A 609 8.92 -13.41 -30.07
C THR A 609 9.42 -14.06 -31.35
N GLY A 610 10.19 -13.34 -32.16
CA GLY A 610 10.53 -13.74 -33.53
C GLY A 610 9.37 -13.65 -34.53
N ASP A 611 8.20 -13.13 -34.15
CA ASP A 611 7.02 -13.00 -35.01
C ASP A 611 7.15 -11.80 -35.95
N ILE A 612 7.74 -12.05 -37.12
CA ILE A 612 8.02 -11.04 -38.15
C ILE A 612 6.72 -10.45 -38.72
N ASP A 613 5.66 -11.25 -38.84
CA ASP A 613 4.39 -10.80 -39.41
C ASP A 613 3.68 -9.83 -38.47
N LYS A 614 3.66 -10.10 -37.16
CA LYS A 614 3.19 -9.11 -36.17
C LYS A 614 4.04 -7.85 -36.18
N ALA A 615 5.37 -7.99 -36.17
CA ALA A 615 6.26 -6.83 -36.19
C ALA A 615 6.01 -5.93 -37.43
N LEU A 616 5.81 -6.54 -38.60
CA LEU A 616 5.43 -5.82 -39.82
C LEU A 616 4.02 -5.22 -39.77
N ALA A 617 3.06 -5.92 -39.14
CA ALA A 617 1.70 -5.39 -38.95
C ALA A 617 1.74 -4.10 -38.11
N TYR A 618 2.46 -4.09 -36.98
CA TYR A 618 2.64 -2.88 -36.17
C TYR A 618 3.38 -1.77 -36.93
N ARG A 619 4.44 -2.12 -37.67
CA ARG A 619 5.18 -1.15 -38.50
C ARG A 619 4.30 -0.52 -39.57
N SER A 620 3.44 -1.30 -40.22
CA SER A 620 2.55 -0.82 -41.27
C SER A 620 1.52 0.20 -40.78
N MET A 621 1.19 0.19 -39.48
CA MET A 621 0.30 1.19 -38.89
C MET A 621 0.96 2.57 -38.72
N LEU A 622 2.29 2.66 -38.86
CA LEU A 622 3.03 3.91 -38.90
C LEU A 622 3.19 4.46 -40.33
N MET A 623 2.67 3.76 -41.33
CA MET A 623 2.89 4.05 -42.74
C MET A 623 1.59 4.46 -43.44
N PRO A 624 1.68 5.23 -44.55
CA PRO A 624 0.56 5.48 -45.45
C PRO A 624 -0.08 4.17 -45.96
N LYS A 625 -1.38 4.18 -46.29
CA LYS A 625 -2.11 2.96 -46.72
C LYS A 625 -1.50 2.30 -47.97
N ASP A 626 -0.90 3.10 -48.84
CA ASP A 626 -0.26 2.76 -50.11
C ASP A 626 1.25 2.49 -49.99
N TRP A 627 1.78 2.31 -48.77
CA TRP A 627 3.23 2.11 -48.58
C TRP A 627 3.81 0.91 -49.34
N ARG A 628 2.97 -0.08 -49.68
CA ARG A 628 3.37 -1.26 -50.46
C ARG A 628 3.60 -0.97 -51.95
N ASP A 629 3.19 0.20 -52.43
CA ASP A 629 3.42 0.65 -53.79
C ASP A 629 4.58 1.67 -53.86
N ASN A 630 5.20 1.99 -52.72
CA ASN A 630 6.28 2.96 -52.62
C ASN A 630 7.64 2.25 -52.46
N ALA A 631 8.48 2.34 -53.48
CA ALA A 631 9.80 1.71 -53.50
C ALA A 631 10.69 2.12 -52.32
N GLY A 632 10.68 3.39 -51.93
CA GLY A 632 11.43 3.90 -50.78
C GLY A 632 10.99 3.29 -49.44
N LEU A 633 9.68 3.17 -49.20
CA LEU A 633 9.14 2.59 -47.97
C LEU A 633 9.34 1.06 -47.91
N LEU A 634 9.21 0.37 -49.04
CA LEU A 634 9.55 -1.05 -49.18
C LEU A 634 11.02 -1.28 -48.88
N ASN A 635 11.91 -0.49 -49.49
CA ASN A 635 13.35 -0.58 -49.27
C ASN A 635 13.72 -0.30 -47.81
N ASN A 636 13.15 0.76 -47.22
CA ASN A 636 13.36 1.09 -45.82
C ASN A 636 12.91 -0.04 -44.87
N THR A 637 11.82 -0.73 -45.21
CA THR A 637 11.31 -1.85 -44.41
C THR A 637 12.17 -3.11 -44.57
N ALA A 638 12.64 -3.39 -45.78
CA ALA A 638 13.59 -4.46 -46.05
C ALA A 638 14.91 -4.26 -45.29
N TRP A 639 15.46 -3.04 -45.37
CA TRP A 639 16.66 -2.64 -44.64
C TRP A 639 16.47 -2.74 -43.14
N TRP A 640 15.32 -2.33 -42.61
CA TRP A 640 15.01 -2.47 -41.20
C TRP A 640 15.04 -3.94 -40.72
N LEU A 641 14.43 -4.87 -41.46
CA LEU A 641 14.49 -6.30 -41.13
C LEU A 641 15.92 -6.85 -41.19
N PHE A 642 16.66 -6.46 -42.23
CA PHE A 642 18.07 -6.81 -42.41
C PHE A 642 18.95 -6.36 -41.23
N GLN A 643 18.82 -5.11 -40.80
CA GLN A 643 19.56 -4.57 -39.65
C GLN A 643 19.28 -5.34 -38.36
N HIS A 644 18.08 -5.89 -38.21
CA HIS A 644 17.69 -6.71 -37.05
C HIS A 644 18.09 -8.18 -37.22
N ARG A 645 18.69 -8.58 -38.35
CA ARG A 645 18.98 -9.97 -38.74
C ARG A 645 17.77 -10.89 -38.58
N ALA A 646 16.58 -10.35 -38.88
CA ALA A 646 15.32 -11.01 -38.59
C ALA A 646 14.51 -11.16 -39.88
N GLY A 647 14.06 -12.38 -40.17
CA GLY A 647 13.20 -12.66 -41.34
C GLY A 647 13.82 -12.26 -42.68
N LEU A 648 15.05 -12.69 -42.96
CA LEU A 648 15.77 -12.34 -44.20
C LEU A 648 15.01 -12.72 -45.48
N ASP A 649 14.20 -13.80 -45.46
CA ASP A 649 13.28 -14.14 -46.55
C ASP A 649 12.24 -13.06 -46.81
N ARG A 650 11.74 -12.44 -45.75
CA ARG A 650 10.75 -11.38 -45.84
C ARG A 650 11.40 -10.07 -46.26
N ALA A 651 12.60 -9.78 -45.76
CA ALA A 651 13.40 -8.63 -46.16
C ALA A 651 13.69 -8.66 -47.66
N GLN A 652 14.14 -9.81 -48.18
CA GLN A 652 14.41 -10.00 -49.60
C GLN A 652 13.17 -9.75 -50.47
N LYS A 653 12.03 -10.37 -50.14
CA LYS A 653 10.77 -10.16 -50.88
C LYS A 653 10.32 -8.70 -50.91
N LEU A 654 10.55 -7.96 -49.82
CA LEU A 654 10.24 -6.53 -49.75
C LEU A 654 11.18 -5.69 -50.61
N ALA A 655 12.48 -6.01 -50.63
CA ALA A 655 13.45 -5.35 -51.50
C ALA A 655 13.15 -5.65 -52.99
N GLU A 656 12.83 -6.89 -53.35
CA GLU A 656 12.42 -7.27 -54.71
C GLU A 656 11.16 -6.51 -55.16
N ALA A 657 10.15 -6.40 -54.29
CA ALA A 657 8.98 -5.57 -54.55
C ALA A 657 9.35 -4.09 -54.71
N GLY A 658 10.31 -3.59 -53.92
CA GLY A 658 10.82 -2.21 -54.03
C GLY A 658 11.52 -1.96 -55.37
N VAL A 659 12.28 -2.93 -55.87
CA VAL A 659 12.91 -2.87 -57.20
C VAL A 659 11.85 -2.79 -58.30
N ALA A 660 10.74 -3.52 -58.16
CA ALA A 660 9.63 -3.49 -59.11
C ALA A 660 8.82 -2.19 -59.04
N ALA A 661 8.66 -1.61 -57.86
CA ALA A 661 7.94 -0.35 -57.64
C ALA A 661 8.77 0.91 -57.95
N SER A 662 10.08 0.75 -58.20
CA SER A 662 10.99 1.89 -58.43
C SER A 662 10.68 2.59 -59.75
N THR A 663 10.63 3.92 -59.70
CA THR A 663 10.27 4.76 -60.87
C THR A 663 11.45 5.45 -61.52
N SER A 664 12.62 5.45 -60.88
CA SER A 664 13.85 6.04 -61.42
C SER A 664 15.06 5.08 -61.31
N PRO A 665 16.06 5.20 -62.20
CA PRO A 665 17.29 4.39 -62.13
C PRO A 665 18.01 4.52 -60.79
N ARG A 666 18.07 5.73 -60.22
CA ARG A 666 18.74 6.00 -58.94
C ARG A 666 18.02 5.36 -57.75
N GLU A 667 16.68 5.45 -57.72
CA GLU A 667 15.88 4.78 -56.70
C GLU A 667 16.06 3.26 -56.78
N LYS A 668 15.99 2.70 -57.99
CA LYS A 668 16.17 1.27 -58.25
C LYS A 668 17.56 0.78 -57.84
N ALA A 669 18.61 1.54 -58.11
CA ALA A 669 19.97 1.24 -57.67
C ALA A 669 20.09 1.17 -56.14
N ASN A 670 19.45 2.09 -55.41
CA ASN A 670 19.45 2.07 -53.94
C ASN A 670 18.73 0.85 -53.36
N VAL A 671 17.65 0.38 -53.99
CA VAL A 671 16.95 -0.83 -53.53
C VAL A 671 17.75 -2.09 -53.84
N LEU A 672 18.42 -2.14 -55.00
CA LEU A 672 19.30 -3.24 -55.37
C LEU A 672 20.51 -3.37 -54.43
N ASP A 673 21.08 -2.26 -53.95
CA ASP A 673 22.14 -2.28 -52.93
C ASP A 673 21.66 -2.95 -51.62
N THR A 674 20.46 -2.60 -51.14
CA THR A 674 19.84 -3.27 -49.98
C THR A 674 19.57 -4.76 -50.25
N LEU A 675 19.11 -5.11 -51.44
CA LEU A 675 18.88 -6.51 -51.83
C LEU A 675 20.19 -7.32 -51.84
N ALA A 676 21.28 -6.74 -52.37
CA ALA A 676 22.60 -7.37 -52.40
C ALA A 676 23.14 -7.62 -50.98
N GLU A 677 22.98 -6.65 -50.06
CA GLU A 677 23.32 -6.82 -48.64
C GLU A 677 22.56 -7.98 -47.99
N ILE A 678 21.26 -8.08 -48.26
CA ILE A 678 20.42 -9.16 -47.73
C ILE A 678 20.86 -10.52 -48.28
N GLN A 679 21.07 -10.64 -49.59
CA GLN A 679 21.54 -11.87 -50.23
C GLN A 679 22.90 -12.29 -49.66
N HIS A 680 23.83 -11.35 -49.53
CA HIS A 680 25.14 -11.64 -48.96
C HIS A 680 25.05 -12.16 -47.52
N ALA A 681 24.21 -11.56 -46.66
CA ALA A 681 24.01 -12.04 -45.29
C ALA A 681 23.31 -13.41 -45.20
N ARG A 682 22.64 -13.85 -46.26
CA ARG A 682 22.08 -15.21 -46.39
C ARG A 682 23.12 -16.23 -46.88
N GLY A 683 24.33 -15.79 -47.20
CA GLY A 683 25.36 -16.63 -47.81
C GLY A 683 25.24 -16.76 -49.33
N GLU A 684 24.39 -15.96 -49.99
CA GLU A 684 24.16 -15.99 -51.43
C GLU A 684 25.10 -15.00 -52.14
N THR A 685 26.41 -15.15 -51.94
CA THR A 685 27.43 -14.16 -52.38
C THR A 685 27.42 -13.91 -53.89
N ASP A 686 27.22 -14.94 -54.71
CA ASP A 686 27.14 -14.76 -56.18
C ASP A 686 25.92 -13.95 -56.60
N ALA A 687 24.77 -14.18 -55.94
CA ALA A 687 23.55 -13.41 -56.18
C ALA A 687 23.72 -11.95 -55.73
N ALA A 688 24.40 -11.71 -54.61
CA ALA A 688 24.73 -10.38 -54.14
C ALA A 688 25.65 -9.62 -55.11
N LEU A 689 26.66 -10.30 -55.67
CA LEU A 689 27.57 -9.73 -56.66
C LEU A 689 26.86 -9.39 -57.98
N ASP A 690 25.96 -10.25 -58.46
CA ASP A 690 25.14 -9.95 -59.64
C ASP A 690 24.20 -8.75 -59.38
N THR A 691 23.58 -8.72 -58.20
CA THR A 691 22.64 -7.66 -57.81
C THR A 691 23.33 -6.30 -57.65
N ILE A 692 24.51 -6.23 -57.03
CA ILE A 692 25.24 -4.96 -56.85
C ILE A 692 25.78 -4.42 -58.17
N ARG A 693 26.17 -5.29 -59.12
CA ARG A 693 26.57 -4.88 -60.48
C ARG A 693 25.42 -4.23 -61.23
N LYS A 694 24.22 -4.82 -61.15
CA LYS A 694 22.99 -4.20 -61.70
C LYS A 694 22.71 -2.82 -61.07
N ALA A 695 23.04 -2.63 -59.80
CA ALA A 695 22.91 -1.32 -59.15
C ALA A 695 23.92 -0.29 -59.73
N ILE A 696 25.17 -0.71 -59.95
CA ILE A 696 26.24 0.12 -60.56
C ILE A 696 25.86 0.53 -61.98
N ASP A 697 25.32 -0.39 -62.78
CA ASP A 697 24.88 -0.10 -64.16
C ASP A 697 23.78 0.97 -64.20
N LEU A 698 22.92 1.03 -63.18
CA LEU A 698 21.84 2.01 -63.07
C LEU A 698 22.32 3.34 -62.47
N HIS A 699 23.28 3.32 -61.54
CA HIS A 699 23.84 4.51 -60.90
C HIS A 699 25.25 4.27 -60.34
N ASP A 700 26.26 4.40 -61.19
CA ASP A 700 27.64 4.21 -60.77
C ASP A 700 28.08 5.24 -59.72
N SER A 701 28.60 4.73 -58.59
CA SER A 701 29.11 5.56 -57.52
C SER A 701 30.29 4.88 -56.81
N PRO A 702 31.22 5.67 -56.21
CA PRO A 702 32.31 5.13 -55.42
C PRO A 702 31.86 4.21 -54.28
N TYR A 703 30.65 4.44 -53.74
CA TYR A 703 30.07 3.62 -52.69
C TYR A 703 29.71 2.21 -53.18
N LEU A 704 28.97 2.10 -54.30
CA LEU A 704 28.54 0.79 -54.83
C LEU A 704 29.72 -0.05 -55.31
N ARG A 705 30.73 0.56 -55.94
CA ARG A 705 31.98 -0.14 -56.32
C ARG A 705 32.73 -0.68 -55.10
N LYS A 706 32.70 0.06 -53.98
CA LYS A 706 33.27 -0.40 -52.71
C LYS A 706 32.47 -1.58 -52.12
N GLN A 707 31.15 -1.57 -52.26
CA GLN A 707 30.30 -2.67 -51.84
C GLN A 707 30.56 -3.95 -52.65
N GLU A 708 30.68 -3.84 -53.98
CA GLU A 708 31.06 -4.96 -54.85
C GLU A 708 32.38 -5.59 -54.41
N ALA A 709 33.42 -4.77 -54.19
CA ALA A 709 34.71 -5.24 -53.71
C ALA A 709 34.62 -5.95 -52.35
N ARG A 710 33.76 -5.47 -51.44
CA ARG A 710 33.52 -6.10 -50.13
C ARG A 710 32.86 -7.47 -50.26
N PHE A 711 31.85 -7.61 -51.11
CA PHE A 711 31.19 -8.90 -51.31
C PHE A 711 32.12 -9.91 -51.98
N ALA A 712 32.98 -9.48 -52.90
CA ALA A 712 33.97 -10.33 -53.55
C ALA A 712 35.02 -10.87 -52.55
N GLN A 713 35.47 -10.05 -51.61
CA GLN A 713 36.45 -10.45 -50.58
C GLN A 713 35.89 -11.41 -49.53
N ALA A 714 34.58 -11.42 -49.31
CA ALA A 714 33.93 -12.29 -48.32
C ALA A 714 33.54 -13.67 -48.88
N GLY A 715 33.76 -13.90 -50.18
CA GLY A 715 33.59 -15.20 -50.84
C GLY A 715 34.86 -16.06 -50.93
N GLU A 716 36.02 -15.51 -50.52
CA GLU A 716 37.27 -16.25 -50.23
C GLU A 716 37.30 -16.69 -48.76
#